data_AF-A0AAV1EA32-F1
#
_entry.id   AF-A0AAV1EA32-F1
#
_cell.length_a   1.000
_cell.length_b   1.000
_cell.length_c   1.000
_cell.angle_alpha   90.00
_cell.angle_beta   90.00
_cell.angle_gamma   90.00
#
_symmetry.space_group_name_H-M   'P 1'
#
loop_
_entity.id
_entity.type
_entity.pdbx_description
1 polymer ?
#
loop_
_entity_poly.entity_id
_entity_poly.type
_entity_poly.pdbx_seq_one_letter_code
_entity_poly.pdbx_strand_id
1 'polypeptide(L)'
;MTSDEVVWQFKEETLPCREHFSLEKHSPKIIVLRVAQELGVQLGEEVGYAIRFEDRTSASTRIKYLTDGVLLRESLSNPELSQYSVIILDEAHERSLNTDILLGLMKRLIRLRASNLKVLITSATLDGDKVSRFFSSCPILNVPGKLFPVEILHSSEPPKSYLDACLKMAIDIHVKEPEGDILIFMTGQDDIEKLVRKLEERIQGLEEGSCMDAIVLPLHGSLPPEFYWLLKFGLLFFVRVFSRPPPNCRRFIVATNIAETSLTVDGVVYVIDSGYVKQRHYNPSTGMYSLDVVQISKVQANQRAGRAGRTRPGKCFRLYPSIVYQDDFLDVTIPEIQRSSLAGSVLYLKSLDLPDIDILKFDFLDPPSSESLEDALKQLFLIDAIDEHGSITSLGRTMAELPLEPSLSRTLLEANDCGCLSQALTVVAMLSAETSLLPGPSKSFDKKRKHTPSNLPDGYGLGDHIQLLQIYEQWHQTEYNLDWCKDNNLQVRGMLFVKDVRKQLSQIMLRSAKESLEVQTMKRWRTNEQEYKNLRKSLCVGYANQLAERMLRHNGYQTLGFKSQLVQVHPSSVLKTDDDGMLPNYVVYHELIATSRPYMRNVCAVEMSWVLPIIRKLENLNIKKLSGGRFSEPEKVSEVENSSSTTTSISLAQLPDDRDNKIQAARERFLARKSIK
;
A
#
# COMPACT_ATOMS: atom_id res chain seq x y z
N MET A 1 -24.57 58.02 4.35
CA MET A 1 -24.35 58.21 2.90
C MET A 1 -22.89 58.58 2.78
N THR A 2 -21.96 57.81 2.23
CA THR A 2 -21.92 56.72 1.24
C THR A 2 -20.52 56.09 1.44
N SER A 3 -20.37 54.78 1.69
CA SER A 3 -20.07 53.74 0.69
C SER A 3 -18.97 54.15 -0.30
N ASP A 4 -17.71 53.80 0.02
CA ASP A 4 -16.64 53.61 -0.95
C ASP A 4 -16.20 52.14 -0.90
N GLU A 5 -16.68 51.38 -1.89
CA GLU A 5 -16.23 50.03 -2.21
C GLU A 5 -14.89 50.11 -2.94
N VAL A 6 -13.83 49.53 -2.36
CA VAL A 6 -12.58 49.30 -3.08
C VAL A 6 -12.73 48.01 -3.88
N VAL A 7 -13.00 48.18 -5.17
CA VAL A 7 -13.03 47.11 -6.18
C VAL A 7 -11.59 46.71 -6.51
N TRP A 8 -11.18 45.49 -6.15
CA TRP A 8 -9.93 44.89 -6.61
C TRP A 8 -10.14 44.27 -8.00
N GLN A 9 -9.72 44.99 -9.04
CA GLN A 9 -9.59 44.44 -10.40
C GLN A 9 -8.29 43.62 -10.50
N PHE A 10 -8.40 42.31 -10.70
CA PHE A 10 -7.26 41.46 -11.04
C PHE A 10 -6.84 41.73 -12.49
N LYS A 11 -5.61 42.23 -12.68
CA LYS A 11 -4.91 42.19 -13.97
C LYS A 11 -4.19 40.85 -14.08
N GLU A 12 -4.53 40.06 -15.11
CA GLU A 12 -3.71 38.94 -15.57
C GLU A 12 -2.39 39.48 -16.16
N GLU A 13 -1.31 39.45 -15.36
CA GLU A 13 0.05 39.59 -15.88
C GLU A 13 0.73 38.22 -15.88
N THR A 14 0.88 37.66 -17.08
CA THR A 14 1.70 36.49 -17.35
C THR A 14 3.17 36.84 -17.19
N LEU A 15 3.86 36.26 -16.19
CA LEU A 15 5.31 36.31 -16.07
C LEU A 15 5.94 34.91 -16.23
N PRO A 16 7.12 34.79 -16.88
CA PRO A 16 7.68 33.51 -17.29
C PRO A 16 8.70 32.99 -16.25
N CYS A 17 8.31 32.06 -15.39
CA CYS A 17 9.27 31.33 -14.56
C CYS A 17 9.68 30.01 -15.24
N ARG A 18 10.87 30.03 -15.85
CA ARG A 18 11.62 28.83 -16.26
C ARG A 18 12.45 28.34 -15.07
N GLU A 19 11.91 27.44 -14.27
CA GLU A 19 12.72 26.55 -13.42
C GLU A 19 12.17 25.13 -13.49
N HIS A 20 13.04 24.20 -13.89
CA HIS A 20 12.73 22.79 -14.06
C HIS A 20 12.72 22.09 -12.69
N PHE A 21 11.54 21.65 -12.23
CA PHE A 21 11.43 20.78 -11.06
C PHE A 21 10.43 19.63 -11.30
N SER A 22 10.92 18.41 -11.09
CA SER A 22 10.15 17.16 -11.17
C SER A 22 9.13 17.11 -10.03
N LEU A 23 7.85 17.26 -10.37
CA LEU A 23 6.72 17.21 -9.43
C LEU A 23 6.38 15.76 -9.09
N GLU A 24 6.66 15.38 -7.85
CA GLU A 24 6.25 14.11 -7.29
C GLU A 24 4.77 14.11 -6.90
N LYS A 25 4.10 12.98 -7.16
CA LYS A 25 2.81 12.62 -6.55
C LYS A 25 2.91 12.73 -5.04
N HIS A 26 2.30 13.73 -4.43
CA HIS A 26 1.72 13.72 -3.08
C HIS A 26 0.95 15.04 -2.89
N SER A 27 -0.34 14.92 -2.55
CA SER A 27 -1.26 16.02 -2.22
C SER A 27 -0.60 17.18 -1.41
N PRO A 28 0.26 16.92 -0.40
CA PRO A 28 0.92 18.00 0.32
C PRO A 28 1.72 18.96 -0.55
N LYS A 29 2.55 18.51 -1.50
CA LYS A 29 3.49 19.40 -2.21
C LYS A 29 2.78 20.49 -3.03
N ILE A 30 1.68 20.12 -3.70
CA ILE A 30 0.89 21.06 -4.51
C ILE A 30 0.16 22.06 -3.60
N ILE A 31 -0.44 21.57 -2.52
CA ILE A 31 -1.14 22.42 -1.54
C ILE A 31 -0.16 23.39 -0.89
N VAL A 32 1.00 22.91 -0.45
CA VAL A 32 2.03 23.73 0.21
C VAL A 32 2.55 24.80 -0.75
N LEU A 33 2.83 24.43 -2.01
CA LEU A 33 3.26 25.39 -3.01
C LEU A 33 2.20 26.46 -3.23
N ARG A 34 0.92 26.06 -3.33
CA ARG A 34 -0.18 27.01 -3.47
C ARG A 34 -0.29 27.94 -2.27
N VAL A 35 -0.19 27.41 -1.05
CA VAL A 35 -0.27 28.20 0.18
C VAL A 35 0.92 29.17 0.31
N ALA A 36 2.12 28.73 -0.07
CA ALA A 36 3.29 29.60 -0.14
C ALA A 36 3.09 30.75 -1.15
N GLN A 37 2.51 30.46 -2.32
CA GLN A 37 2.14 31.48 -3.31
C GLN A 37 1.08 32.46 -2.80
N GLU A 38 0.02 31.97 -2.16
CA GLU A 38 -1.06 32.80 -1.59
C GLU A 38 -0.55 33.73 -0.49
N LEU A 39 0.46 33.28 0.28
CA LEU A 39 1.09 34.08 1.33
C LEU A 39 2.26 34.94 0.83
N GLY A 40 2.65 34.80 -0.44
CA GLY A 40 3.79 35.52 -1.02
C GLY A 40 5.14 35.16 -0.37
N VAL A 41 5.29 33.94 0.15
CA VAL A 41 6.52 33.47 0.82
C VAL A 41 7.24 32.39 0.00
N GLN A 42 8.54 32.24 0.21
CA GLN A 42 9.31 31.17 -0.42
C GLN A 42 9.05 29.83 0.28
N LEU A 43 8.83 28.79 -0.53
CA LEU A 43 8.67 27.42 -0.03
C LEU A 43 9.92 26.96 0.74
N GLY A 44 9.72 26.48 1.96
CA GLY A 44 10.78 26.06 2.88
C GLY A 44 11.15 27.11 3.94
N GLU A 45 10.66 28.34 3.81
CA GLU A 45 10.77 29.38 4.84
C GLU A 45 9.55 29.30 5.77
N GLU A 46 8.67 30.31 5.79
CA GLU A 46 7.49 30.35 6.67
C GLU A 46 6.50 29.21 6.42
N VAL A 47 6.42 28.74 5.17
CA VAL A 47 5.59 27.61 4.76
C VAL A 47 6.50 26.49 4.28
N GLY A 48 6.43 25.33 4.93
CA GLY A 48 7.27 24.19 4.63
C GLY A 48 6.49 22.88 4.65
N TYR A 49 7.16 21.79 4.23
CA TYR A 49 6.58 20.46 4.32
C TYR A 49 7.57 19.39 4.72
N ALA A 50 7.06 18.32 5.34
CA ALA A 50 7.83 17.12 5.65
C ALA A 50 7.04 15.87 5.29
N ILE A 51 7.58 15.08 4.36
CA ILE A 51 7.05 13.78 3.96
C ILE A 51 8.10 12.69 4.23
N ARG A 52 7.72 11.41 4.08
CA ARG A 52 8.67 10.32 4.26
C ARG A 52 9.81 10.49 3.25
N PHE A 53 11.03 10.54 3.78
CA PHE A 53 12.25 10.75 3.02
C PHE A 53 12.40 12.12 2.36
N GLU A 54 11.66 13.15 2.77
CA GLU A 54 11.94 14.51 2.31
C GLU A 54 11.46 15.55 3.32
N ASP A 55 12.34 16.46 3.70
CA ASP A 55 12.03 17.57 4.59
C ASP A 55 12.47 18.89 3.96
N ARG A 56 11.49 19.77 3.74
CA ARG A 56 11.65 21.14 3.24
C ARG A 56 11.09 22.11 4.28
N THR A 57 11.71 22.09 5.45
CA THR A 57 11.44 23.02 6.55
C THR A 57 12.71 23.70 7.02
N SER A 58 12.55 24.81 7.72
CA SER A 58 13.64 25.57 8.33
C SER A 58 13.22 26.11 9.69
N ALA A 59 14.13 26.76 10.41
CA ALA A 59 13.82 27.39 11.70
C ALA A 59 12.79 28.52 11.59
N SER A 60 12.56 29.08 10.40
CA SER A 60 11.52 30.09 10.15
C SER A 60 10.16 29.50 9.81
N THR A 61 10.03 28.17 9.64
CA THR A 61 8.76 27.53 9.29
C THR A 61 7.73 27.67 10.39
N ARG A 62 6.58 28.27 10.04
CA ARG A 62 5.43 28.51 10.93
C ARG A 62 4.26 27.62 10.58
N ILE A 63 4.06 27.33 9.30
CA ILE A 63 3.04 26.40 8.80
C ILE A 63 3.76 25.21 8.17
N LYS A 64 3.63 24.05 8.81
CA LYS A 64 4.26 22.81 8.37
C LYS A 64 3.19 21.82 7.92
N TYR A 65 3.17 21.51 6.64
CA TYR A 65 2.36 20.40 6.13
C TYR A 65 3.16 19.11 6.23
N LEU A 66 2.55 18.08 6.75
CA LEU A 66 3.23 16.83 6.94
C LEU A 66 2.28 15.66 6.69
N THR A 67 2.84 14.54 6.25
CA THR A 67 2.08 13.29 6.21
C THR A 67 1.85 12.79 7.63
N ASP A 68 0.71 12.14 7.87
CA ASP A 68 0.36 11.50 9.14
C ASP A 68 1.51 10.67 9.76
N GLY A 69 2.19 9.85 8.96
CA GLY A 69 3.32 9.02 9.42
C GLY A 69 4.56 9.83 9.83
N VAL A 70 4.73 11.05 9.33
CA VAL A 70 5.80 11.97 9.79
C VAL A 70 5.43 12.59 11.12
N LEU A 71 4.17 13.02 11.33
CA LEU A 71 3.70 13.50 12.64
C LEU A 71 3.89 12.42 13.70
N LEU A 72 3.50 11.20 13.34
CA LEU A 72 3.63 10.04 14.20
C LEU A 72 5.12 9.83 14.53
N ARG A 73 6.04 9.89 13.56
CA ARG A 73 7.47 9.79 13.89
C ARG A 73 7.95 10.90 14.84
N GLU A 74 7.52 12.14 14.63
CA GLU A 74 7.90 13.25 15.51
C GLU A 74 7.47 13.04 16.97
N SER A 75 6.33 12.36 17.20
CA SER A 75 5.92 12.02 18.57
C SER A 75 6.78 10.95 19.24
N LEU A 76 7.67 10.24 18.53
CA LEU A 76 8.67 9.37 19.18
C LEU A 76 9.73 10.19 19.93
N SER A 77 10.24 11.24 19.29
CA SER A 77 11.26 12.10 19.87
C SER A 77 10.66 13.11 20.84
N ASN A 78 9.43 13.56 20.58
CA ASN A 78 8.72 14.51 21.41
C ASN A 78 7.26 14.05 21.64
N PRO A 79 7.01 13.16 22.62
CA PRO A 79 5.68 12.62 22.88
C PRO A 79 4.61 13.65 23.20
N GLU A 80 4.98 14.84 23.67
CA GLU A 80 4.08 15.96 23.94
C GLU A 80 3.79 16.83 22.71
N LEU A 81 4.56 16.65 21.63
CA LEU A 81 4.52 17.47 20.42
C LEU A 81 4.59 18.98 20.74
N SER A 82 5.45 19.34 21.71
CA SER A 82 5.53 20.69 22.30
C SER A 82 5.82 21.80 21.29
N GLN A 83 6.41 21.46 20.15
CA GLN A 83 6.67 22.38 19.02
C GLN A 83 5.40 22.88 18.32
N TYR A 84 4.25 22.22 18.52
CA TYR A 84 2.98 22.60 17.92
C TYR A 84 2.02 23.17 18.96
N SER A 85 1.40 24.30 18.62
CA SER A 85 0.29 24.92 19.35
C SER A 85 -1.07 24.55 18.76
N VAL A 86 -1.11 24.24 17.45
CA VAL A 86 -2.29 23.81 16.72
C VAL A 86 -1.91 22.63 15.83
N ILE A 87 -2.69 21.56 15.86
CA ILE A 87 -2.57 20.41 14.95
C ILE A 87 -3.88 20.29 14.18
N ILE A 88 -3.78 20.20 12.85
CA ILE A 88 -4.92 19.94 11.96
C ILE A 88 -4.74 18.55 11.36
N LEU A 89 -5.65 17.63 11.68
CA LEU A 89 -5.74 16.32 11.05
C LEU A 89 -6.72 16.40 9.89
N ASP A 90 -6.17 16.53 8.67
CA ASP A 90 -6.96 16.70 7.45
C ASP A 90 -7.29 15.36 6.76
N GLU A 91 -8.34 15.38 5.94
CA GLU A 91 -8.83 14.21 5.18
C GLU A 91 -9.08 12.98 6.08
N ALA A 92 -9.54 13.19 7.33
CA ALA A 92 -9.70 12.11 8.31
C ALA A 92 -10.71 11.01 7.92
N HIS A 93 -11.47 11.21 6.83
CA HIS A 93 -12.33 10.18 6.24
C HIS A 93 -11.56 9.11 5.46
N GLU A 94 -10.30 9.34 5.07
CA GLU A 94 -9.47 8.28 4.46
C GLU A 94 -9.18 7.15 5.45
N ARG A 95 -9.29 7.43 6.77
CA ARG A 95 -9.15 6.45 7.86
C ARG A 95 -7.91 5.56 7.70
N SER A 96 -6.79 6.21 7.39
CA SER A 96 -5.48 5.57 7.31
C SER A 96 -5.06 5.04 8.69
N LEU A 97 -4.18 4.03 8.69
CA LEU A 97 -3.67 3.42 9.92
C LEU A 97 -2.99 4.46 10.82
N ASN A 98 -2.16 5.34 10.25
CA ASN A 98 -1.47 6.39 10.99
C ASN A 98 -2.45 7.43 11.56
N THR A 99 -3.47 7.83 10.79
CA THR A 99 -4.49 8.79 11.25
C THR A 99 -5.25 8.24 12.45
N ASP A 100 -5.66 6.96 12.41
CA ASP A 100 -6.39 6.35 13.54
C ASP A 100 -5.53 6.26 14.82
N ILE A 101 -4.23 5.99 14.69
CA ILE A 101 -3.30 6.03 15.82
C ILE A 101 -3.16 7.47 16.35
N LEU A 102 -2.99 8.44 15.45
CA LEU A 102 -2.90 9.86 15.81
C LEU A 102 -4.16 10.34 16.53
N LEU A 103 -5.36 9.91 16.12
CA LEU A 103 -6.60 10.28 16.81
C LEU A 103 -6.58 9.86 18.28
N GLY A 104 -6.14 8.63 18.58
CA GLY A 104 -5.98 8.15 19.96
C GLY A 104 -4.89 8.92 20.73
N LEU A 105 -3.75 9.20 20.10
CA LEU A 105 -2.68 10.01 20.71
C LEU A 105 -3.11 11.46 20.95
N MET A 106 -3.85 12.07 20.03
CA MET A 106 -4.39 13.43 20.16
C MET A 106 -5.38 13.49 21.32
N LYS A 107 -6.24 12.49 21.49
CA LYS A 107 -7.18 12.42 22.63
C LYS A 107 -6.46 12.46 23.97
N ARG A 108 -5.32 11.75 24.07
CA ARG A 108 -4.42 11.82 25.23
C ARG A 108 -3.77 13.19 25.37
N LEU A 109 -3.21 13.74 24.29
CA LEU A 109 -2.52 15.03 24.30
C LEU A 109 -3.42 16.20 24.67
N ILE A 110 -4.66 16.22 24.22
CA ILE A 110 -5.64 17.25 24.58
C ILE A 110 -5.85 17.29 26.10
N ARG A 111 -5.84 16.13 26.78
CA ARG A 111 -5.97 16.06 28.24
C ARG A 111 -4.72 16.60 28.95
N LEU A 112 -3.53 16.29 28.44
CA LEU A 112 -2.26 16.71 29.02
C LEU A 112 -1.95 18.20 28.77
N ARG A 113 -2.32 18.71 27.59
CA ARG A 113 -1.98 20.04 27.08
C ARG A 113 -3.21 20.93 26.88
N ALA A 114 -4.24 20.74 27.70
CA ALA A 114 -5.54 21.40 27.56
C ALA A 114 -5.47 22.94 27.50
N SER A 115 -4.43 23.55 28.08
CA SER A 115 -4.26 25.01 28.12
C SER A 115 -3.56 25.59 26.88
N ASN A 116 -2.81 24.79 26.11
CA ASN A 116 -1.91 25.32 25.07
C ASN A 116 -1.88 24.53 23.75
N LEU A 117 -2.69 23.48 23.60
CA LEU A 117 -2.83 22.73 22.36
C LEU A 117 -4.27 22.82 21.84
N LYS A 118 -4.42 23.13 20.56
CA LYS A 118 -5.69 23.00 19.83
C LYS A 118 -5.57 21.91 18.78
N VAL A 119 -6.61 21.09 18.66
CA VAL A 119 -6.70 20.06 17.61
C VAL A 119 -7.94 20.32 16.78
N LEU A 120 -7.78 20.37 15.46
CA LEU A 120 -8.86 20.44 14.50
C LEU A 120 -8.84 19.17 13.65
N ILE A 121 -10.00 18.54 13.48
CA ILE A 121 -10.15 17.36 12.63
C ILE A 121 -11.06 17.75 11.49
N THR A 122 -10.54 17.73 10.27
CA THR A 122 -11.29 18.06 9.06
C THR A 122 -11.63 16.79 8.28
N SER A 123 -12.86 16.74 7.78
CA SER A 123 -13.35 15.59 7.04
C SER A 123 -14.53 15.96 6.15
N ALA A 124 -14.61 15.34 4.98
CA ALA A 124 -15.75 15.51 4.06
C ALA A 124 -16.94 14.61 4.42
N THR A 125 -16.69 13.43 5.00
CA THR A 125 -17.71 12.38 5.13
C THR A 125 -17.62 11.54 6.40
N LEU A 126 -16.67 11.83 7.29
CA LEU A 126 -16.59 11.14 8.58
C LEU A 126 -17.79 11.52 9.44
N ASP A 127 -18.36 10.55 10.15
CA ASP A 127 -19.44 10.79 11.10
C ASP A 127 -18.97 11.74 12.21
N GLY A 128 -19.42 12.99 12.12
CA GLY A 128 -19.07 14.04 13.06
C GLY A 128 -19.51 13.73 14.49
N ASP A 129 -20.64 13.04 14.68
CA ASP A 129 -21.13 12.65 15.99
C ASP A 129 -20.25 11.57 16.61
N LYS A 130 -19.82 10.59 15.81
CA LYS A 130 -18.89 9.54 16.27
C LYS A 130 -17.57 10.14 16.75
N VAL A 131 -16.99 11.03 15.95
CA VAL A 131 -15.74 11.74 16.31
C VAL A 131 -15.95 12.64 17.52
N SER A 132 -17.06 13.38 17.56
CA SER A 132 -17.42 14.24 18.68
C SER A 132 -17.47 13.45 19.99
N ARG A 133 -18.21 12.34 20.03
CA ARG A 133 -18.28 11.44 21.21
C ARG A 133 -16.90 10.92 21.59
N PHE A 134 -16.08 10.54 20.61
CA PHE A 134 -14.72 10.07 20.86
C PHE A 134 -13.85 11.15 21.53
N PHE A 135 -13.98 12.42 21.14
CA PHE A 135 -13.29 13.57 21.76
C PHE A 135 -14.13 14.27 22.84
N SER A 136 -14.85 13.51 23.67
CA SER A 136 -15.60 14.04 24.82
C SER A 136 -16.65 15.09 24.44
N SER A 137 -17.42 14.80 23.39
CA SER A 137 -18.47 15.65 22.84
C SER A 137 -17.96 17.01 22.35
N CYS A 138 -16.85 17.00 21.60
CA CYS A 138 -16.30 18.24 21.04
C CYS A 138 -17.28 18.90 20.04
N PRO A 139 -17.25 20.24 19.89
CA PRO A 139 -18.12 20.95 18.94
C PRO A 139 -17.91 20.47 17.50
N ILE A 140 -19.01 20.37 16.75
CA ILE A 140 -19.00 20.04 15.32
C ILE A 140 -19.32 21.32 14.55
N LEU A 141 -18.46 21.67 13.60
CA LEU A 141 -18.67 22.79 12.68
C LEU A 141 -18.93 22.24 11.28
N ASN A 142 -20.17 22.40 10.81
CA ASN A 142 -20.54 22.01 9.46
C ASN A 142 -20.36 23.21 8.52
N VAL A 143 -19.40 23.10 7.61
CA VAL A 143 -19.21 24.09 6.54
C VAL A 143 -20.08 23.66 5.35
N PRO A 144 -21.13 24.42 4.98
CA PRO A 144 -21.97 24.05 3.86
C PRO A 144 -21.14 24.07 2.57
N GLY A 145 -21.03 22.92 1.91
CA GLY A 145 -20.35 22.81 0.63
C GLY A 145 -21.12 23.55 -0.47
N LYS A 146 -20.41 24.31 -1.31
CA LYS A 146 -20.96 24.90 -2.54
C LYS A 146 -20.95 23.88 -3.69
N LEU A 147 -21.59 22.72 -3.48
CA LEU A 147 -21.75 21.75 -4.56
C LEU A 147 -23.00 22.09 -5.36
N PHE A 148 -22.86 22.07 -6.68
CA PHE A 148 -23.99 22.13 -7.58
C PHE A 148 -24.74 20.78 -7.55
N PRO A 149 -26.05 20.77 -7.84
CA PRO A 149 -26.84 19.55 -7.84
C PRO A 149 -26.29 18.54 -8.85
N VAL A 150 -26.25 17.27 -8.44
CA VAL A 150 -25.84 16.14 -9.29
C VAL A 150 -27.02 15.20 -9.45
N GLU A 151 -27.45 14.96 -10.69
CA GLU A 151 -28.45 13.95 -11.01
C GLU A 151 -27.83 12.55 -10.91
N ILE A 152 -28.43 11.67 -10.10
CA ILE A 152 -27.95 10.30 -9.92
C ILE A 152 -28.79 9.34 -10.75
N LEU A 153 -28.14 8.64 -11.68
CA LEU A 153 -28.76 7.67 -12.58
C LEU A 153 -28.20 6.28 -12.27
N HIS A 154 -29.09 5.31 -12.06
CA HIS A 154 -28.73 3.92 -11.79
C HIS A 154 -29.02 3.03 -12.99
N SER A 155 -28.21 1.99 -13.21
CA SER A 155 -28.55 0.94 -14.17
C SER A 155 -29.77 0.14 -13.69
N SER A 156 -30.56 -0.39 -14.62
CA SER A 156 -31.70 -1.25 -14.26
C SER A 156 -31.26 -2.61 -13.72
N GLU A 157 -30.14 -3.13 -14.24
CA GLU A 157 -29.58 -4.44 -13.88
C GLU A 157 -28.07 -4.34 -13.62
N PRO A 158 -27.48 -5.27 -12.83
CA PRO A 158 -26.04 -5.35 -12.68
C PRO A 158 -25.35 -5.74 -14.01
N PRO A 159 -24.28 -5.03 -14.43
CA PRO A 159 -23.61 -5.33 -15.68
C PRO A 159 -22.82 -6.64 -15.57
N LYS A 160 -22.86 -7.46 -16.63
CA LYS A 160 -22.00 -8.66 -16.74
C LYS A 160 -20.51 -8.31 -16.74
N SER A 161 -20.17 -7.15 -17.30
CA SER A 161 -18.82 -6.60 -17.40
C SER A 161 -18.92 -5.10 -17.14
N TYR A 162 -18.41 -4.64 -16.00
CA TYR A 162 -18.40 -3.20 -15.69
C TYR A 162 -17.54 -2.42 -16.69
N LEU A 163 -16.50 -3.03 -17.27
CA LEU A 163 -15.64 -2.40 -18.27
C LEU A 163 -16.40 -2.09 -19.56
N ASP A 164 -17.16 -3.06 -20.09
CA ASP A 164 -17.93 -2.86 -21.32
C ASP A 164 -19.14 -1.94 -21.08
N ALA A 165 -19.74 -2.00 -19.89
CA ALA A 165 -20.78 -1.06 -19.48
C ALA A 165 -20.26 0.38 -19.37
N CYS A 166 -19.06 0.59 -18.80
CA CYS A 166 -18.38 1.89 -18.76
C CYS A 166 -18.14 2.42 -20.17
N LEU A 167 -17.59 1.59 -21.06
CA LEU A 167 -17.33 1.97 -22.45
C LEU A 167 -18.62 2.43 -23.15
N LYS A 168 -19.69 1.64 -23.06
CA LYS A 168 -20.98 1.98 -23.65
C LYS A 168 -21.52 3.31 -23.12
N MET A 169 -21.53 3.46 -21.79
CA MET A 169 -22.04 4.67 -21.14
C MET A 169 -21.21 5.90 -21.51
N ALA A 170 -19.88 5.79 -21.54
CA ALA A 170 -18.99 6.89 -21.91
C ALA A 170 -19.25 7.38 -23.34
N ILE A 171 -19.46 6.46 -24.29
CA ILE A 171 -19.80 6.82 -25.68
C ILE A 171 -21.22 7.39 -25.77
N ASP A 172 -22.19 6.84 -25.04
CA ASP A 172 -23.55 7.38 -24.99
C ASP A 172 -23.56 8.83 -24.47
N ILE A 173 -22.83 9.11 -23.40
CA ILE A 173 -22.66 10.46 -22.85
C ILE A 173 -21.97 11.38 -23.89
N HIS A 174 -20.94 10.88 -24.57
CA HIS A 174 -20.20 11.65 -25.57
C HIS A 174 -21.07 12.17 -26.72
N VAL A 175 -21.96 11.30 -27.21
CA VAL A 175 -22.81 11.60 -28.37
C VAL A 175 -24.06 12.38 -27.97
N LYS A 176 -24.65 12.11 -26.79
CA LYS A 176 -25.99 12.62 -26.44
C LYS A 176 -25.98 13.80 -25.47
N GLU A 177 -24.99 13.88 -24.58
CA GLU A 177 -24.95 14.89 -23.53
C GLU A 177 -24.18 16.15 -23.98
N PRO A 178 -24.55 17.35 -23.50
CA PRO A 178 -23.87 18.60 -23.84
C PRO A 178 -22.44 18.66 -23.27
N GLU A 179 -21.69 19.71 -23.59
CA GLU A 179 -20.30 19.89 -23.18
C GLU A 179 -20.01 19.57 -21.70
N GLY A 180 -18.79 19.11 -21.43
CA GLY A 180 -18.29 18.84 -20.09
C GLY A 180 -17.57 17.49 -20.00
N ASP A 181 -16.59 17.42 -19.11
CA ASP A 181 -15.67 16.29 -19.06
C ASP A 181 -16.25 15.09 -18.29
N ILE A 182 -15.77 13.91 -18.66
CA ILE A 182 -16.20 12.63 -18.11
C ILE A 182 -15.09 12.08 -17.21
N LEU A 183 -15.42 11.78 -15.96
CA LEU A 183 -14.57 11.05 -15.02
C LEU A 183 -15.11 9.63 -14.84
N ILE A 184 -14.28 8.62 -15.13
CA ILE A 184 -14.66 7.21 -15.06
C ILE A 184 -13.84 6.53 -13.95
N PHE A 185 -14.52 5.93 -12.98
CA PHE A 185 -13.86 5.19 -11.91
C PHE A 185 -13.66 3.71 -12.27
N MET A 186 -12.39 3.30 -12.34
CA MET A 186 -11.94 1.94 -12.63
C MET A 186 -11.05 1.41 -11.50
N THR A 187 -10.87 0.09 -11.43
CA THR A 187 -10.25 -0.56 -10.26
C THR A 187 -8.71 -0.50 -10.24
N GLY A 188 -8.06 -0.45 -11.40
CA GLY A 188 -6.60 -0.47 -11.49
C GLY A 188 -6.06 -0.28 -12.90
N GLN A 189 -4.73 -0.29 -13.03
CA GLN A 189 -4.00 -0.01 -14.27
C GLN A 189 -4.48 -0.85 -15.46
N ASP A 190 -4.53 -2.18 -15.32
CA ASP A 190 -4.94 -3.08 -16.41
C ASP A 190 -6.32 -2.76 -16.97
N ASP A 191 -7.27 -2.37 -16.10
CA ASP A 191 -8.62 -2.02 -16.51
C ASP A 191 -8.66 -0.65 -17.19
N ILE A 192 -7.88 0.29 -16.67
CA ILE A 192 -7.74 1.64 -17.22
C ILE A 192 -7.16 1.57 -18.63
N GLU A 193 -6.02 0.89 -18.83
CA GLU A 193 -5.37 0.78 -20.14
C GLU A 193 -6.26 0.09 -21.18
N LYS A 194 -6.99 -0.95 -20.78
CA LYS A 194 -7.96 -1.62 -21.66
C LYS A 194 -9.10 -0.70 -22.05
N LEU A 195 -9.64 0.06 -21.11
CA LEU A 195 -10.76 0.97 -21.37
C LEU A 195 -10.31 2.15 -22.23
N VAL A 196 -9.13 2.72 -21.95
CA VAL A 196 -8.54 3.81 -22.75
C VAL A 196 -8.40 3.38 -24.21
N ARG A 197 -7.75 2.24 -24.47
CA ARG A 197 -7.61 1.71 -25.85
C ARG A 197 -8.95 1.51 -26.53
N LYS A 198 -9.92 0.89 -25.85
CA LYS A 198 -11.26 0.67 -26.41
C LYS A 198 -12.02 1.97 -26.67
N LEU A 199 -11.84 2.99 -25.82
CA LEU A 199 -12.44 4.31 -26.01
C LEU A 199 -11.85 4.99 -27.25
N GLU A 200 -10.52 5.01 -27.37
CA GLU A 200 -9.82 5.58 -28.53
C GLU A 200 -10.26 4.91 -29.84
N GLU A 201 -10.28 3.57 -29.88
CA GLU A 201 -10.77 2.80 -31.03
C GLU A 201 -12.23 3.15 -31.39
N ARG A 202 -13.10 3.26 -30.39
CA ARG A 202 -14.52 3.51 -30.62
C ARG A 202 -14.81 4.95 -31.05
N ILE A 203 -14.07 5.92 -30.51
CA ILE A 203 -14.13 7.35 -30.86
C ILE A 203 -13.65 7.57 -32.28
N GLN A 204 -12.53 6.95 -32.69
CA GLN A 204 -12.02 7.03 -34.06
C GLN A 204 -12.99 6.42 -35.10
N GLY A 205 -13.83 5.49 -34.66
CA GLY A 205 -14.88 4.89 -35.51
C GLY A 205 -16.21 5.64 -35.56
N LEU A 206 -16.33 6.80 -34.90
CA LEU A 206 -17.51 7.67 -35.03
C LEU A 206 -17.43 8.48 -36.32
N GLU A 207 -18.59 8.83 -36.89
CA GLU A 207 -18.63 9.66 -38.10
C GLU A 207 -18.11 11.07 -37.79
N GLU A 208 -17.24 11.60 -38.66
CA GLU A 208 -16.70 12.95 -38.52
C GLU A 208 -17.83 13.99 -38.45
N GLY A 209 -17.76 14.88 -37.45
CA GLY A 209 -18.78 15.91 -37.22
C GLY A 209 -20.06 15.43 -36.53
N SER A 210 -20.18 14.14 -36.18
CA SER A 210 -21.34 13.63 -35.42
C SER A 210 -21.35 14.09 -33.95
N CYS A 211 -20.18 14.38 -33.37
CA CYS A 211 -20.01 14.83 -31.99
C CYS A 211 -18.72 15.66 -31.84
N MET A 212 -18.48 16.16 -30.62
CA MET A 212 -17.28 16.92 -30.28
C MET A 212 -16.02 16.04 -30.29
N ASP A 213 -14.83 16.64 -30.43
CA ASP A 213 -13.59 15.89 -30.34
C ASP A 213 -13.38 15.30 -28.94
N ALA A 214 -12.54 14.28 -28.81
CA ALA A 214 -12.29 13.61 -27.54
C ALA A 214 -10.80 13.41 -27.25
N ILE A 215 -10.42 13.62 -25.98
CA ILE A 215 -9.09 13.31 -25.45
C ILE A 215 -9.26 12.30 -24.32
N VAL A 216 -8.60 11.15 -24.41
CA VAL A 216 -8.67 10.09 -23.40
C VAL A 216 -7.38 10.07 -22.56
N LEU A 217 -7.53 10.11 -21.23
CA LEU A 217 -6.43 10.29 -20.28
C LEU A 217 -6.50 9.24 -19.16
N PRO A 218 -5.50 8.34 -19.01
CA PRO A 218 -5.40 7.47 -17.84
C PRO A 218 -4.93 8.22 -16.60
N LEU A 219 -5.44 7.81 -15.42
CA LEU A 219 -5.03 8.36 -14.12
C LEU A 219 -4.95 7.27 -13.03
N HIS A 220 -3.74 6.75 -12.77
CA HIS A 220 -3.48 5.74 -11.73
C HIS A 220 -2.16 5.94 -10.97
N GLY A 221 -2.05 5.27 -9.82
CA GLY A 221 -0.93 5.39 -8.87
C GLY A 221 0.45 5.03 -9.42
N SER A 222 0.56 4.19 -10.44
CA SER A 222 1.83 3.80 -11.08
C SER A 222 2.27 4.69 -12.26
N LEU A 223 1.46 5.66 -12.73
CA LEU A 223 1.90 6.58 -13.80
C LEU A 223 3.15 7.38 -13.38
N PRO A 224 4.28 7.28 -14.10
CA PRO A 224 5.40 8.18 -13.91
C PRO A 224 4.96 9.63 -14.23
N PRO A 225 5.38 10.66 -13.46
CA PRO A 225 5.10 12.07 -13.79
C PRO A 225 5.68 12.51 -15.13
N GLU A 226 6.56 11.70 -15.72
CA GLU A 226 7.21 11.94 -17.00
C GLU A 226 6.57 11.12 -18.14
N PHE A 227 5.71 10.13 -17.84
CA PHE A 227 5.02 9.31 -18.85
C PHE A 227 3.74 9.99 -19.36
N TYR A 228 3.97 11.23 -19.74
CA TYR A 228 3.05 12.15 -20.37
C TYR A 228 3.57 12.35 -21.79
N TRP A 229 2.96 11.60 -22.68
CA TRP A 229 3.48 11.31 -24.00
C TRP A 229 3.46 12.53 -24.94
N LEU A 230 4.45 13.43 -24.88
CA LEU A 230 5.29 13.72 -26.06
C LEU A 230 6.50 14.62 -25.79
N LEU A 231 7.67 14.07 -26.12
CA LEU A 231 8.80 14.79 -26.67
C LEU A 231 8.45 15.18 -28.13
N LYS A 232 7.54 16.14 -28.27
CA LYS A 232 7.28 17.05 -29.39
C LYS A 232 6.14 17.96 -28.91
N PHE A 233 6.44 19.21 -28.58
CA PHE A 233 5.62 20.13 -27.76
C PHE A 233 5.71 19.84 -26.26
N GLY A 234 6.70 20.48 -25.62
CA GLY A 234 7.01 20.29 -24.21
C GLY A 234 5.86 20.56 -23.24
N LEU A 235 5.96 19.92 -22.07
CA LEU A 235 5.27 20.27 -20.83
C LEU A 235 3.72 20.18 -20.85
N LEU A 236 3.12 19.07 -21.31
CA LEU A 236 1.68 19.11 -21.62
C LEU A 236 0.88 17.83 -21.34
N PHE A 237 0.83 17.34 -20.10
CA PHE A 237 -0.23 16.37 -19.72
C PHE A 237 -0.68 16.47 -18.26
N PHE A 238 0.22 16.69 -17.28
CA PHE A 238 -0.24 17.23 -15.98
C PHE A 238 -0.96 18.55 -16.23
N VAL A 239 -0.38 19.42 -17.08
CA VAL A 239 -1.07 20.61 -17.59
C VAL A 239 -2.39 20.23 -18.28
N ARG A 240 -2.52 19.18 -19.10
CA ARG A 240 -3.81 18.85 -19.78
C ARG A 240 -4.90 18.24 -18.90
N VAL A 241 -4.57 17.50 -17.84
CA VAL A 241 -5.57 16.98 -16.89
C VAL A 241 -6.18 18.13 -16.08
N PHE A 242 -5.46 19.22 -15.83
CA PHE A 242 -5.99 20.40 -15.12
C PHE A 242 -6.29 21.60 -16.01
N SER A 243 -5.82 21.62 -17.25
CA SER A 243 -6.13 22.68 -18.22
C SER A 243 -7.42 22.37 -18.95
N ARG A 244 -8.12 23.44 -19.30
CA ARG A 244 -9.33 23.35 -20.11
C ARG A 244 -9.00 22.70 -21.47
N PRO A 245 -9.87 21.81 -21.98
CA PRO A 245 -9.71 21.28 -23.32
C PRO A 245 -9.83 22.40 -24.37
N PRO A 246 -9.31 22.18 -25.61
CA PRO A 246 -9.62 23.04 -26.73
C PRO A 246 -11.13 23.21 -26.93
N PRO A 247 -11.59 24.30 -27.58
CA PRO A 247 -13.00 24.48 -27.91
C PRO A 247 -13.56 23.27 -28.67
N ASN A 248 -14.80 22.87 -28.38
CA ASN A 248 -15.46 21.71 -28.98
C ASN A 248 -14.72 20.37 -28.76
N CYS A 249 -14.08 20.20 -27.61
CA CYS A 249 -13.39 18.96 -27.23
C CYS A 249 -13.74 18.53 -25.78
N ARG A 250 -13.94 17.23 -25.57
CA ARG A 250 -14.25 16.59 -24.28
C ARG A 250 -13.12 15.73 -23.78
N ARG A 251 -12.81 15.80 -22.49
CA ARG A 251 -11.83 14.92 -21.84
C ARG A 251 -12.53 13.74 -21.19
N PHE A 252 -11.94 12.57 -21.39
CA PHE A 252 -12.28 11.31 -20.73
C PHE A 252 -11.15 10.98 -19.77
N ILE A 253 -11.39 11.10 -18.47
CA ILE A 253 -10.41 10.82 -17.44
C ILE A 253 -10.76 9.46 -16.84
N VAL A 254 -9.92 8.46 -17.10
CA VAL A 254 -10.14 7.10 -16.60
C VAL A 254 -9.24 6.88 -15.40
N ALA A 255 -9.84 6.88 -14.20
CA ALA A 255 -9.11 7.01 -12.95
C ALA A 255 -9.38 5.89 -11.94
N THR A 256 -8.40 5.66 -11.06
CA THR A 256 -8.60 4.92 -9.80
C THR A 256 -9.25 5.80 -8.72
N ASN A 257 -9.34 5.31 -7.48
CA ASN A 257 -9.77 6.09 -6.32
C ASN A 257 -8.88 7.33 -6.03
N ILE A 258 -7.76 7.51 -6.73
CA ILE A 258 -6.97 8.76 -6.66
C ILE A 258 -7.78 10.03 -7.00
N ALA A 259 -8.83 9.90 -7.83
CA ALA A 259 -9.72 11.01 -8.17
C ALA A 259 -10.87 11.20 -7.15
N GLU A 260 -10.99 10.29 -6.16
CA GLU A 260 -12.11 10.23 -5.21
C GLU A 260 -11.99 11.25 -4.08
N THR A 261 -10.78 11.50 -3.56
CA THR A 261 -10.49 12.42 -2.44
C THR A 261 -9.51 13.51 -2.88
N SER A 262 -8.29 13.09 -3.22
CA SER A 262 -7.08 13.93 -3.24
C SER A 262 -6.91 14.89 -4.43
N LEU A 263 -7.79 14.84 -5.44
CA LEU A 263 -7.60 15.61 -6.68
C LEU A 263 -8.89 16.24 -7.21
N THR A 264 -8.86 17.54 -7.47
CA THR A 264 -9.95 18.27 -8.11
C THR A 264 -9.62 18.44 -9.59
N VAL A 265 -10.36 17.75 -10.48
CA VAL A 265 -10.20 17.99 -11.92
C VAL A 265 -11.30 18.95 -12.37
N ASP A 266 -10.89 20.17 -12.71
CA ASP A 266 -11.81 21.19 -13.22
C ASP A 266 -12.45 20.74 -14.53
N GLY A 267 -13.70 21.12 -14.79
CA GLY A 267 -14.43 20.80 -16.01
C GLY A 267 -15.20 19.48 -16.00
N VAL A 268 -15.00 18.62 -15.00
CA VAL A 268 -15.78 17.39 -14.83
C VAL A 268 -17.21 17.72 -14.43
N VAL A 269 -18.16 17.21 -15.23
CA VAL A 269 -19.60 17.31 -14.95
C VAL A 269 -20.32 15.97 -15.11
N TYR A 270 -19.66 14.98 -15.72
CA TYR A 270 -20.18 13.63 -15.86
C TYR A 270 -19.28 12.66 -15.10
N VAL A 271 -19.86 11.83 -14.25
CA VAL A 271 -19.16 10.75 -13.56
C VAL A 271 -19.76 9.42 -13.96
N ILE A 272 -18.91 8.44 -14.30
CA ILE A 272 -19.30 7.04 -14.45
C ILE A 272 -18.69 6.26 -13.28
N ASP A 273 -19.53 5.69 -12.45
CA ASP A 273 -19.11 4.92 -11.28
C ASP A 273 -19.39 3.43 -11.49
N SER A 274 -18.31 2.64 -11.57
CA SER A 274 -18.38 1.18 -11.67
C SER A 274 -18.83 0.51 -10.37
N GLY A 275 -18.74 1.19 -9.23
CA GLY A 275 -19.11 0.64 -7.91
C GLY A 275 -18.05 -0.24 -7.25
N TYR A 276 -16.84 -0.29 -7.83
CA TYR A 276 -15.75 -1.13 -7.33
C TYR A 276 -14.49 -0.32 -7.01
N VAL A 277 -13.65 -0.89 -6.15
CA VAL A 277 -12.30 -0.42 -5.83
C VAL A 277 -11.39 -1.63 -5.61
N LYS A 278 -10.11 -1.49 -5.95
CA LYS A 278 -9.12 -2.50 -5.62
C LYS A 278 -8.49 -2.17 -4.27
N GLN A 279 -8.60 -3.07 -3.31
CA GLN A 279 -8.21 -2.82 -1.93
C GLN A 279 -7.25 -3.90 -1.43
N ARG A 280 -6.17 -3.48 -0.77
CA ARG A 280 -5.26 -4.41 -0.09
C ARG A 280 -5.91 -4.88 1.21
N HIS A 281 -5.86 -6.18 1.48
CA HIS A 281 -6.35 -6.80 2.71
C HIS A 281 -5.27 -7.71 3.29
N TYR A 282 -5.18 -7.75 4.62
CA TYR A 282 -4.24 -8.57 5.37
C TYR A 282 -5.00 -9.55 6.25
N ASN A 283 -4.65 -10.84 6.14
CA ASN A 283 -5.22 -11.87 6.99
C ASN A 283 -4.21 -12.25 8.10
N PRO A 284 -4.47 -11.91 9.37
CA PRO A 284 -3.53 -12.16 10.48
C PRO A 284 -3.35 -13.65 10.77
N SER A 285 -4.35 -14.50 10.48
CA SER A 285 -4.25 -15.95 10.70
C SER A 285 -3.26 -16.63 9.75
N THR A 286 -3.08 -16.06 8.55
CA THR A 286 -2.26 -16.64 7.49
C THR A 286 -0.99 -15.85 7.20
N GLY A 287 -0.92 -14.60 7.65
CA GLY A 287 0.13 -13.65 7.30
C GLY A 287 0.11 -13.22 5.82
N MET A 288 -0.99 -13.48 5.10
CA MET A 288 -1.09 -13.20 3.66
C MET A 288 -1.69 -11.83 3.37
N TYR A 289 -1.12 -11.19 2.35
CA TYR A 289 -1.75 -10.06 1.69
C TYR A 289 -2.55 -10.53 0.47
N SER A 290 -3.76 -10.01 0.33
CA SER A 290 -4.54 -10.07 -0.91
C SER A 290 -4.79 -8.68 -1.45
N LEU A 291 -5.01 -8.59 -2.75
CA LEU A 291 -5.38 -7.35 -3.43
C LEU A 291 -6.66 -7.61 -4.21
N ASP A 292 -7.78 -7.44 -3.51
CA ASP A 292 -9.09 -7.86 -3.97
C ASP A 292 -9.84 -6.69 -4.61
N VAL A 293 -10.65 -6.99 -5.62
CA VAL A 293 -11.63 -6.05 -6.15
C VAL A 293 -12.88 -6.20 -5.31
N VAL A 294 -13.23 -5.15 -4.56
CA VAL A 294 -14.36 -5.12 -3.64
C VAL A 294 -15.34 -4.02 -4.03
N GLN A 295 -16.57 -4.15 -3.58
CA GLN A 295 -17.57 -3.09 -3.70
C GLN A 295 -17.18 -1.89 -2.83
N ILE A 296 -17.51 -0.69 -3.31
CA ILE A 296 -17.30 0.54 -2.54
C ILE A 296 -18.38 0.73 -1.47
N SER A 297 -18.11 1.59 -0.48
CA SER A 297 -19.16 2.01 0.46
C SER A 297 -20.08 3.09 -0.13
N LYS A 298 -21.23 3.33 0.50
CA LYS A 298 -22.14 4.43 0.16
C LYS A 298 -21.46 5.79 0.28
N VAL A 299 -20.62 5.98 1.30
CA VAL A 299 -19.79 7.18 1.45
C VAL A 299 -18.91 7.41 0.22
N GLN A 300 -18.19 6.39 -0.24
CA GLN A 300 -17.33 6.51 -1.42
C GLN A 300 -18.14 6.78 -2.69
N ALA A 301 -19.26 6.07 -2.88
CA ALA A 301 -20.16 6.31 -4.02
C ALA A 301 -20.69 7.76 -4.06
N ASN A 302 -20.94 8.36 -2.89
CA ASN A 302 -21.39 9.74 -2.78
C ASN A 302 -20.24 10.73 -3.05
N GLN A 303 -19.02 10.45 -2.59
CA GLN A 303 -17.84 11.26 -2.91
C GLN A 303 -17.54 11.25 -4.42
N ARG A 304 -17.62 10.07 -5.05
CA ARG A 304 -17.47 9.91 -6.51
C ARG A 304 -18.51 10.73 -7.26
N ALA A 305 -19.77 10.61 -6.89
CA ALA A 305 -20.85 11.40 -7.48
C ALA A 305 -20.64 12.91 -7.32
N GLY A 306 -20.19 13.34 -6.13
CA GLY A 306 -19.90 14.75 -5.83
C GLY A 306 -18.83 15.38 -6.73
N ARG A 307 -17.98 14.59 -7.40
CA ARG A 307 -16.98 15.10 -8.36
C ARG A 307 -17.64 15.75 -9.59
N ALA A 308 -18.85 15.34 -9.97
CA ALA A 308 -19.62 15.96 -11.05
C ALA A 308 -20.18 17.35 -10.70
N GLY A 309 -20.36 17.65 -9.41
CA GLY A 309 -21.05 18.85 -8.93
C GLY A 309 -20.14 20.00 -8.52
N ARG A 310 -18.85 19.98 -8.88
CA ARG A 310 -17.88 20.97 -8.39
C ARG A 310 -17.88 22.30 -9.14
N THR A 311 -18.16 22.27 -10.43
CA THR A 311 -18.07 23.46 -11.30
C THR A 311 -19.43 24.00 -11.70
N ARG A 312 -20.37 23.10 -11.99
CA ARG A 312 -21.75 23.39 -12.37
C ARG A 312 -22.62 22.14 -12.16
N PRO A 313 -23.95 22.18 -12.36
CA PRO A 313 -24.78 20.99 -12.26
C PRO A 313 -24.28 19.87 -13.17
N GLY A 314 -24.31 18.64 -12.67
CA GLY A 314 -23.71 17.48 -13.34
C GLY A 314 -24.56 16.22 -13.21
N LYS A 315 -24.08 15.11 -13.78
CA LYS A 315 -24.73 13.80 -13.72
C LYS A 315 -23.74 12.72 -13.28
N CYS A 316 -24.21 11.80 -12.45
CA CYS A 316 -23.47 10.60 -12.06
C CYS A 316 -24.23 9.35 -12.52
N PHE A 317 -23.58 8.56 -13.37
CA PHE A 317 -24.08 7.30 -13.91
C PHE A 317 -23.48 6.15 -13.11
N ARG A 318 -24.27 5.60 -12.18
CA ARG A 318 -23.93 4.43 -11.38
C ARG A 318 -24.27 3.17 -12.17
N LEU A 319 -23.26 2.35 -12.45
CA LEU A 319 -23.42 1.12 -13.22
C LEU A 319 -23.94 -0.04 -12.38
N TYR A 320 -24.72 0.26 -11.34
CA TYR A 320 -25.32 -0.71 -10.45
C TYR A 320 -26.75 -0.26 -10.09
N PRO A 321 -27.69 -1.20 -9.90
CA PRO A 321 -29.05 -0.89 -9.50
C PRO A 321 -29.15 -0.13 -8.20
N SER A 322 -30.21 0.69 -8.06
CA SER A 322 -30.49 1.43 -6.83
C SER A 322 -30.73 0.51 -5.64
N ILE A 323 -31.34 -0.67 -5.85
CA ILE A 323 -31.57 -1.67 -4.80
C ILE A 323 -30.24 -2.22 -4.26
N VAL A 324 -29.28 -2.54 -5.14
CA VAL A 324 -27.93 -2.99 -4.75
C VAL A 324 -27.22 -1.91 -3.95
N TYR A 325 -27.35 -0.64 -4.36
CA TYR A 325 -26.79 0.49 -3.60
C TYR A 325 -27.40 0.62 -2.20
N GLN A 326 -28.69 0.36 -2.03
CA GLN A 326 -29.39 0.52 -0.76
C GLN A 326 -29.11 -0.64 0.19
N ASP A 327 -29.18 -1.87 -0.31
CA ASP A 327 -29.20 -3.10 0.49
C ASP A 327 -27.82 -3.75 0.66
N ASP A 328 -26.98 -3.73 -0.38
CA ASP A 328 -25.70 -4.47 -0.39
C ASP A 328 -24.51 -3.61 0.02
N PHE A 329 -24.50 -2.31 -0.32
CA PHE A 329 -23.35 -1.45 -0.05
C PHE A 329 -23.24 -1.10 1.44
N LEU A 330 -22.04 -1.24 1.99
CA LEU A 330 -21.73 -0.77 3.35
C LEU A 330 -21.95 0.74 3.45
N ASP A 331 -22.53 1.21 4.57
CA ASP A 331 -22.74 2.65 4.76
C ASP A 331 -21.42 3.42 4.84
N VAL A 332 -20.43 2.85 5.54
CA VAL A 332 -19.13 3.47 5.83
C VAL A 332 -18.01 2.54 5.39
N THR A 333 -16.91 3.13 4.91
CA THR A 333 -15.70 2.37 4.56
C THR A 333 -15.02 1.81 5.81
N ILE A 334 -14.63 0.53 5.74
CA ILE A 334 -13.86 -0.12 6.80
C ILE A 334 -12.49 0.58 6.93
N PRO A 335 -12.07 1.01 8.14
CA PRO A 335 -10.82 1.73 8.34
C PRO A 335 -9.61 0.83 8.12
N GLU A 336 -8.47 1.41 7.72
CA GLU A 336 -7.26 0.65 7.39
C GLU A 336 -6.74 -0.19 8.56
N ILE A 337 -6.92 0.28 9.81
CA ILE A 337 -6.51 -0.45 11.02
C ILE A 337 -7.14 -1.85 11.16
N GLN A 338 -8.29 -2.10 10.54
CA GLN A 338 -8.97 -3.39 10.59
C GLN A 338 -8.61 -4.32 9.41
N ARG A 339 -7.74 -3.89 8.50
CA ARG A 339 -7.49 -4.55 7.20
C ARG A 339 -6.00 -4.63 6.83
N SER A 340 -5.11 -4.07 7.64
CA SER A 340 -3.66 -4.05 7.45
C SER A 340 -2.94 -4.75 8.62
N SER A 341 -1.67 -5.12 8.42
CA SER A 341 -0.83 -5.62 9.51
C SER A 341 -0.55 -4.52 10.53
N LEU A 342 -0.62 -4.86 11.81
CA LEU A 342 -0.41 -3.92 12.92
C LEU A 342 1.01 -3.97 13.49
N ALA A 343 1.91 -4.81 12.97
CA ALA A 343 3.25 -4.99 13.53
C ALA A 343 4.01 -3.67 13.68
N GLY A 344 4.05 -2.84 12.64
CA GLY A 344 4.69 -1.52 12.68
C GLY A 344 4.02 -0.56 13.67
N SER A 345 2.69 -0.53 13.69
CA SER A 345 1.90 0.33 14.59
C SER A 345 2.04 -0.04 16.06
N VAL A 346 2.05 -1.34 16.37
CA VAL A 346 2.25 -1.84 17.72
C VAL A 346 3.68 -1.57 18.18
N LEU A 347 4.69 -1.77 17.33
CA LEU A 347 6.07 -1.42 17.64
C LEU A 347 6.19 0.07 17.99
N TYR A 348 5.60 0.90 17.14
CA TYR A 348 5.55 2.33 17.32
C TYR A 348 4.92 2.71 18.67
N LEU A 349 3.71 2.21 18.96
CA LEU A 349 3.01 2.50 20.21
C LEU A 349 3.80 2.02 21.44
N LYS A 350 4.47 0.86 21.36
CA LYS A 350 5.34 0.37 22.44
C LYS A 350 6.56 1.27 22.63
N SER A 351 7.11 1.81 21.56
CA SER A 351 8.33 2.62 21.60
C SER A 351 8.14 4.00 22.22
N LEU A 352 6.91 4.52 22.25
CA LEU A 352 6.57 5.72 22.99
C LEU A 352 6.79 5.55 24.50
N ASP A 353 6.73 4.31 25.01
CA ASP A 353 7.02 3.95 26.41
C ASP A 353 6.25 4.81 27.42
N LEU A 354 4.98 5.09 27.10
CA LEU A 354 4.12 5.94 27.91
C LEU A 354 3.45 5.08 28.99
N PRO A 355 3.65 5.39 30.28
CA PRO A 355 3.18 4.54 31.39
C PRO A 355 1.64 4.47 31.48
N ASP A 356 0.95 5.45 30.90
CA ASP A 356 -0.50 5.53 30.85
C ASP A 356 -1.11 4.86 29.60
N ILE A 357 -0.28 4.41 28.64
CA ILE A 357 -0.73 3.74 27.43
C ILE A 357 -0.51 2.24 27.53
N ASP A 358 -1.63 1.53 27.57
CA ASP A 358 -1.67 0.09 27.38
C ASP A 358 -2.25 -0.20 25.99
N ILE A 359 -1.45 -0.77 25.11
CA ILE A 359 -1.82 -1.00 23.70
C ILE A 359 -3.07 -1.85 23.56
N LEU A 360 -3.25 -2.82 24.46
CA LEU A 360 -4.42 -3.70 24.47
C LEU A 360 -5.69 -2.97 24.94
N LYS A 361 -5.55 -1.78 25.52
CA LYS A 361 -6.63 -0.88 25.94
C LYS A 361 -6.54 0.48 25.25
N PHE A 362 -5.78 0.58 24.17
CA PHE A 362 -5.62 1.84 23.46
C PHE A 362 -6.97 2.28 22.91
N ASP A 363 -7.24 3.56 23.06
CA ASP A 363 -8.53 4.17 22.75
C ASP A 363 -8.59 4.44 21.24
N PHE A 364 -8.84 3.40 20.45
CA PHE A 364 -9.05 3.50 19.01
C PHE A 364 -10.46 4.01 18.71
N LEU A 365 -10.61 4.82 17.65
CA LEU A 365 -11.94 5.22 17.16
C LEU A 365 -12.74 3.99 16.68
N ASP A 366 -12.06 3.08 16.00
CA ASP A 366 -12.54 1.75 15.66
C ASP A 366 -11.43 0.74 16.02
N PRO A 367 -11.64 -0.13 17.02
CA PRO A 367 -10.60 -1.04 17.47
C PRO A 367 -10.31 -2.12 16.42
N PRO A 368 -9.04 -2.55 16.27
CA PRO A 368 -8.70 -3.75 15.52
C PRO A 368 -9.19 -5.02 16.21
N SER A 369 -9.17 -6.15 15.51
CA SER A 369 -9.47 -7.45 16.11
C SER A 369 -8.36 -7.88 17.08
N SER A 370 -8.72 -8.67 18.09
CA SER A 370 -7.75 -9.29 19.01
C SER A 370 -6.73 -10.15 18.27
N GLU A 371 -7.16 -10.86 17.23
CA GLU A 371 -6.29 -11.70 16.40
C GLU A 371 -5.20 -10.87 15.70
N SER A 372 -5.54 -9.69 15.16
CA SER A 372 -4.56 -8.79 14.54
C SER A 372 -3.54 -8.25 15.54
N LEU A 373 -3.97 -7.96 16.79
CA LEU A 373 -3.05 -7.54 17.85
C LEU A 373 -2.13 -8.67 18.31
N GLU A 374 -2.68 -9.88 18.46
CA GLU A 374 -1.89 -11.07 18.80
C GLU A 374 -0.83 -11.36 17.75
N ASP A 375 -1.22 -11.38 16.48
CA ASP A 375 -0.31 -11.60 15.36
C ASP A 375 0.82 -10.56 15.34
N ALA A 376 0.50 -9.27 15.51
CA ALA A 376 1.50 -8.22 15.64
C ALA A 376 2.49 -8.47 16.80
N LEU A 377 2.01 -8.86 17.99
CA LEU A 377 2.88 -9.19 19.13
C LEU A 377 3.78 -10.40 18.82
N LYS A 378 3.23 -11.45 18.20
CA LYS A 378 4.00 -12.64 17.84
C LYS A 378 5.10 -12.30 16.82
N GLN A 379 4.79 -11.49 15.81
CA GLN A 379 5.78 -11.04 14.81
C GLN A 379 6.91 -10.22 15.45
N LEU A 380 6.57 -9.25 16.29
CA LEU A 380 7.55 -8.42 16.98
C LEU A 380 8.42 -9.22 17.95
N PHE A 381 7.86 -10.23 18.62
CA PHE A 381 8.63 -11.12 19.48
C PHE A 381 9.67 -11.88 18.65
N LEU A 382 9.29 -12.46 17.51
CA LEU A 382 10.21 -13.26 16.69
C LEU A 382 11.44 -12.48 16.21
N ILE A 383 11.28 -11.20 15.86
CA ILE A 383 12.36 -10.32 15.42
C ILE A 383 13.09 -9.60 16.57
N ASP A 384 12.88 -10.01 17.82
CA ASP A 384 13.51 -9.48 19.03
C ASP A 384 13.15 -8.02 19.36
N ALA A 385 12.08 -7.48 18.78
CA ALA A 385 11.63 -6.11 19.06
C ALA A 385 10.93 -5.99 20.42
N ILE A 386 10.33 -7.08 20.89
CA ILE A 386 9.75 -7.20 22.24
C ILE A 386 10.26 -8.45 22.95
N ASP A 387 10.25 -8.43 24.27
CA ASP A 387 10.60 -9.58 25.11
C ASP A 387 9.42 -10.54 25.30
N GLU A 388 9.65 -11.61 26.06
CA GLU A 388 8.65 -12.65 26.38
C GLU A 388 7.47 -12.15 27.23
N HIS A 389 7.59 -10.97 27.85
CA HIS A 389 6.52 -10.29 28.59
C HIS A 389 5.80 -9.25 27.73
N GLY A 390 6.23 -9.06 26.49
CA GLY A 390 5.69 -8.06 25.56
C GLY A 390 6.21 -6.64 25.79
N SER A 391 7.27 -6.45 26.58
CA SER A 391 7.92 -5.15 26.78
C SER A 391 8.90 -4.86 25.63
N ILE A 392 9.05 -3.59 25.25
CA ILE A 392 9.96 -3.23 24.16
C ILE A 392 11.43 -3.40 24.54
N THR A 393 12.22 -4.02 23.66
CA THR A 393 13.66 -4.19 23.85
C THR A 393 14.44 -2.94 23.41
N SER A 394 15.72 -2.86 23.75
CA SER A 394 16.61 -1.81 23.20
C SER A 394 16.66 -1.86 21.67
N LEU A 395 16.71 -3.07 21.11
CA LEU A 395 16.64 -3.30 19.68
C LEU A 395 15.32 -2.80 19.08
N GLY A 396 14.18 -3.10 19.72
CA GLY A 396 12.87 -2.61 19.30
C GLY A 396 12.77 -1.09 19.28
N ARG A 397 13.38 -0.39 20.25
CA ARG A 397 13.44 1.08 20.26
C ARG A 397 14.22 1.61 19.06
N THR A 398 15.40 1.08 18.79
CA THR A 398 16.19 1.46 17.61
C THR A 398 15.45 1.15 16.31
N MET A 399 14.71 0.04 16.24
CA MET A 399 13.90 -0.30 15.07
C MET A 399 12.77 0.70 14.81
N ALA A 400 12.15 1.24 15.86
CA ALA A 400 11.04 2.19 15.75
C ALA A 400 11.48 3.58 15.25
N GLU A 401 12.74 3.96 15.46
CA GLU A 401 13.32 5.21 14.93
C GLU A 401 13.49 5.17 13.40
N LEU A 402 13.65 3.97 12.84
CA LEU A 402 13.81 3.79 11.40
C LEU A 402 12.48 3.96 10.67
N PRO A 403 12.44 4.70 9.56
CA PRO A 403 11.23 4.92 8.76
C PRO A 403 10.92 3.70 7.88
N LEU A 404 10.83 2.50 8.46
CA LEU A 404 10.75 1.21 7.75
C LEU A 404 9.82 0.23 8.48
N GLU A 405 9.37 -0.80 7.76
CA GLU A 405 8.67 -1.93 8.37
C GLU A 405 9.60 -2.66 9.36
N PRO A 406 9.08 -3.24 10.45
CA PRO A 406 9.90 -3.89 11.49
C PRO A 406 10.88 -4.93 10.92
N SER A 407 10.48 -5.76 9.96
CA SER A 407 11.35 -6.78 9.36
C SER A 407 12.54 -6.17 8.60
N LEU A 408 12.31 -5.05 7.90
CA LEU A 408 13.37 -4.29 7.20
C LEU A 408 14.29 -3.59 8.19
N SER A 409 13.73 -2.95 9.23
CA SER A 409 14.49 -2.34 10.32
C SER A 409 15.42 -3.37 10.98
N ARG A 410 14.89 -4.56 11.34
CA ARG A 410 15.69 -5.63 11.94
C ARG A 410 16.79 -6.12 11.01
N THR A 411 16.52 -6.25 9.72
CA THR A 411 17.50 -6.64 8.70
C THR A 411 18.67 -5.66 8.66
N LEU A 412 18.42 -4.34 8.69
CA LEU A 412 19.48 -3.33 8.68
C LEU A 412 20.36 -3.39 9.93
N LEU A 413 19.74 -3.57 11.10
CA LEU A 413 20.48 -3.66 12.37
C LEU A 413 21.33 -4.94 12.41
N GLU A 414 20.81 -6.09 11.97
CA GLU A 414 21.60 -7.33 11.88
C GLU A 414 22.73 -7.21 10.84
N ALA A 415 22.47 -6.55 9.71
CA ALA A 415 23.47 -6.34 8.67
C ALA A 415 24.62 -5.42 9.12
N ASN A 416 24.34 -4.48 10.01
CA ASN A 416 25.37 -3.68 10.67
C ASN A 416 26.31 -4.56 11.50
N ASP A 417 25.76 -5.45 12.31
CA ASP A 417 26.54 -6.35 13.17
C ASP A 417 27.31 -7.41 12.36
N CYS A 418 26.73 -7.87 11.24
CA CYS A 418 27.36 -8.80 10.30
C CYS A 418 28.32 -8.12 9.30
N GLY A 419 28.48 -6.80 9.33
CA GLY A 419 29.39 -6.05 8.45
C GLY A 419 28.98 -6.01 6.96
N CYS A 420 27.69 -6.14 6.65
CA CYS A 420 27.12 -6.05 5.30
C CYS A 420 26.06 -4.94 5.15
N LEU A 421 26.18 -3.88 5.97
CA LEU A 421 25.22 -2.78 6.02
C LEU A 421 25.03 -2.09 4.66
N SER A 422 26.09 -1.89 3.88
CA SER A 422 26.00 -1.21 2.57
C SER A 422 25.08 -1.96 1.59
N GLN A 423 25.22 -3.29 1.55
CA GLN A 423 24.43 -4.17 0.72
C GLN A 423 22.97 -4.21 1.21
N ALA A 424 22.77 -4.31 2.53
CA ALA A 424 21.44 -4.29 3.13
C ALA A 424 20.70 -2.96 2.89
N LEU A 425 21.39 -1.82 3.01
CA LEU A 425 20.83 -0.49 2.70
C LEU A 425 20.32 -0.42 1.25
N THR A 426 21.08 -0.97 0.31
CA THR A 426 20.67 -1.03 -1.10
C THR A 426 19.43 -1.90 -1.28
N VAL A 427 19.41 -3.11 -0.72
CA VAL A 427 18.26 -4.03 -0.83
C VAL A 427 17.00 -3.43 -0.20
N VAL A 428 17.13 -2.87 1.00
CA VAL A 428 16.00 -2.24 1.71
C VAL A 428 15.47 -1.02 0.94
N ALA A 429 16.34 -0.22 0.33
CA ALA A 429 15.93 0.89 -0.51
C ALA A 429 15.21 0.41 -1.79
N MET A 430 15.72 -0.65 -2.44
CA MET A 430 15.07 -1.27 -3.61
C MET A 430 13.69 -1.82 -3.26
N LEU A 431 13.54 -2.55 -2.15
CA LEU A 431 12.24 -3.06 -1.68
C LEU A 431 11.26 -1.93 -1.34
N SER A 432 11.75 -0.83 -0.77
CA SER A 432 10.91 0.35 -0.47
C SER A 432 10.35 1.04 -1.72
N ALA A 433 10.91 0.76 -2.90
CA ALA A 433 10.51 1.34 -4.18
C ALA A 433 9.91 0.31 -5.16
N GLU A 434 9.73 -0.96 -4.76
CA GLU A 434 9.52 -2.09 -5.68
C GLU A 434 8.35 -1.89 -6.67
N THR A 435 7.22 -1.36 -6.20
CA THR A 435 6.05 -1.05 -7.04
C THR A 435 6.33 -0.02 -8.14
N SER A 436 7.43 0.71 -8.04
CA SER A 436 7.88 1.73 -8.99
C SER A 436 9.13 1.33 -9.76
N LEU A 437 9.69 0.11 -9.57
CA LEU A 437 10.94 -0.30 -10.21
C LEU A 437 10.72 -1.03 -11.55
N LEU A 438 9.76 -1.95 -11.58
CA LEU A 438 9.47 -2.77 -12.75
C LEU A 438 8.27 -2.19 -13.52
N PRO A 439 8.30 -2.18 -14.86
CA PRO A 439 7.10 -1.93 -15.66
C PRO A 439 6.04 -2.96 -15.25
N GLY A 440 4.78 -2.51 -15.10
CA GLY A 440 3.67 -3.44 -14.93
C GLY A 440 3.69 -4.51 -16.04
N PRO A 441 3.20 -5.73 -15.79
CA PRO A 441 3.22 -6.79 -16.79
C PRO A 441 2.36 -6.38 -17.98
N SER A 442 2.98 -5.79 -19.00
CA SER A 442 2.40 -5.65 -20.33
C SER A 442 2.08 -7.07 -20.82
N LYS A 443 0.80 -7.42 -20.84
CA LYS A 443 0.30 -8.65 -21.44
C LYS A 443 0.35 -8.54 -22.97
N SER A 444 1.53 -8.32 -23.54
CA SER A 444 1.82 -8.83 -24.88
C SER A 444 2.22 -10.30 -24.74
N PHE A 445 1.26 -11.15 -24.35
CA PHE A 445 1.45 -12.60 -24.33
C PHE A 445 1.28 -13.25 -25.70
N ASP A 446 1.12 -12.46 -26.77
CA ASP A 446 1.03 -12.98 -28.12
C ASP A 446 2.15 -12.47 -29.03
N LYS A 447 2.76 -13.45 -29.69
CA LYS A 447 3.76 -13.43 -30.77
C LYS A 447 5.22 -13.24 -30.34
N LYS A 448 5.87 -14.41 -30.16
CA LYS A 448 7.32 -14.63 -30.26
C LYS A 448 8.15 -13.82 -29.27
N ARG A 449 8.26 -14.31 -28.03
CA ARG A 449 9.50 -14.15 -27.25
C ARG A 449 10.64 -14.82 -28.04
N LYS A 450 11.20 -14.12 -29.02
CA LYS A 450 12.66 -14.03 -29.06
C LYS A 450 13.00 -13.40 -27.71
N HIS A 451 13.51 -14.21 -26.78
CA HIS A 451 14.19 -13.68 -25.62
C HIS A 451 15.21 -12.67 -26.14
N THR A 452 14.92 -11.37 -26.05
CA THR A 452 16.01 -10.47 -25.73
C THR A 452 16.33 -10.85 -24.30
N PRO A 453 17.43 -11.57 -24.02
CA PRO A 453 17.81 -11.81 -22.63
C PRO A 453 17.87 -10.44 -21.99
N SER A 454 17.11 -10.26 -20.90
CA SER A 454 17.32 -9.09 -20.07
C SER A 454 18.78 -9.16 -19.63
N ASN A 455 19.56 -8.13 -19.92
CA ASN A 455 20.95 -8.03 -19.46
C ASN A 455 21.03 -7.82 -17.94
N LEU A 456 19.87 -7.77 -17.26
CA LEU A 456 19.79 -7.70 -15.83
C LEU A 456 20.42 -8.95 -15.20
N PRO A 457 21.12 -8.76 -14.07
CA PRO A 457 21.74 -9.86 -13.35
C PRO A 457 20.68 -10.79 -12.75
N ASP A 458 21.04 -12.04 -12.51
CA ASP A 458 20.14 -13.11 -12.04
C ASP A 458 20.31 -13.44 -10.55
N GLY A 459 21.02 -12.61 -9.79
CA GLY A 459 21.29 -12.87 -8.37
C GLY A 459 22.24 -14.05 -8.14
N TYR A 460 22.93 -14.55 -9.17
CA TYR A 460 23.62 -15.86 -9.16
C TYR A 460 22.68 -17.03 -8.82
N GLY A 461 21.36 -16.87 -9.00
CA GLY A 461 20.36 -17.84 -8.57
C GLY A 461 20.17 -17.95 -7.05
N LEU A 462 20.87 -17.13 -6.24
CA LEU A 462 20.75 -17.12 -4.78
C LEU A 462 19.42 -16.52 -4.29
N GLY A 463 18.81 -15.66 -5.09
CA GLY A 463 17.50 -15.07 -4.81
C GLY A 463 17.31 -13.65 -5.32
N ASP A 464 16.06 -13.21 -5.25
CA ASP A 464 15.57 -11.93 -5.78
C ASP A 464 16.21 -10.74 -5.05
N HIS A 465 16.43 -10.85 -3.74
CA HIS A 465 17.11 -9.83 -2.95
C HIS A 465 18.53 -9.54 -3.45
N ILE A 466 19.26 -10.58 -3.88
CA ILE A 466 20.61 -10.44 -4.43
C ILE A 466 20.55 -9.85 -5.84
N GLN A 467 19.54 -10.22 -6.63
CA GLN A 467 19.30 -9.56 -7.92
C GLN A 467 19.06 -8.05 -7.73
N LEU A 468 18.19 -7.64 -6.80
CA LEU A 468 17.92 -6.22 -6.54
C LEU A 468 19.20 -5.45 -6.18
N LEU A 469 20.06 -6.05 -5.36
CA LEU A 469 21.38 -5.50 -5.04
C LEU A 469 22.21 -5.30 -6.32
N GLN A 470 22.38 -6.35 -7.12
CA GLN A 470 23.21 -6.31 -8.33
C GLN A 470 22.68 -5.32 -9.38
N ILE A 471 21.36 -5.17 -9.51
CA ILE A 471 20.73 -4.19 -10.40
C ILE A 471 21.19 -2.78 -10.02
N TYR A 472 21.05 -2.43 -8.74
CA TYR A 472 21.48 -1.12 -8.25
C TYR A 472 23.00 -0.97 -8.39
N GLU A 473 23.76 -2.05 -8.18
CA GLU A 473 25.21 -2.00 -8.26
C GLU A 473 25.71 -1.73 -9.69
N GLN A 474 25.14 -2.41 -10.68
CA GLN A 474 25.44 -2.15 -12.09
C GLN A 474 25.06 -0.72 -12.49
N TRP A 475 23.90 -0.23 -12.04
CA TRP A 475 23.51 1.15 -12.31
C TRP A 475 24.48 2.17 -11.71
N HIS A 476 24.97 1.92 -10.49
CA HIS A 476 25.98 2.77 -9.86
C HIS A 476 27.32 2.75 -10.62
N GLN A 477 27.75 1.60 -11.14
CA GLN A 477 28.97 1.50 -11.97
C GLN A 477 28.87 2.30 -13.27
N THR A 478 27.65 2.49 -13.80
CA THR A 478 27.39 3.40 -14.93
C THR A 478 27.26 4.87 -14.53
N GLU A 479 27.66 5.23 -13.30
CA GLU A 479 27.53 6.58 -12.73
C GLU A 479 26.09 7.09 -12.71
N TYR A 480 25.12 6.20 -12.47
CA TYR A 480 23.69 6.50 -12.45
C TYR A 480 23.12 6.94 -13.81
N ASN A 481 23.64 6.39 -14.92
CA ASN A 481 23.15 6.69 -16.26
C ASN A 481 21.63 6.38 -16.39
N LEU A 482 20.85 7.36 -16.83
CA LEU A 482 19.40 7.25 -16.99
C LEU A 482 19.02 6.39 -18.21
N ASP A 483 19.84 6.39 -19.25
CA ASP A 483 19.60 5.59 -20.45
C ASP A 483 19.84 4.10 -20.18
N TRP A 484 20.80 3.76 -19.29
CA TRP A 484 20.98 2.38 -18.83
C TRP A 484 19.70 1.81 -18.20
N CYS A 485 18.96 2.63 -17.44
CA CYS A 485 17.67 2.20 -16.88
C CYS A 485 16.66 1.91 -17.98
N LYS A 486 16.57 2.76 -19.01
CA LYS A 486 15.65 2.57 -20.15
C LYS A 486 15.99 1.31 -20.93
N ASP A 487 17.28 1.10 -21.23
CA ASP A 487 17.77 -0.05 -21.98
C ASP A 487 17.48 -1.38 -21.25
N ASN A 488 17.46 -1.34 -19.92
CA ASN A 488 17.14 -2.50 -19.08
C ASN A 488 15.66 -2.57 -18.64
N ASN A 489 14.79 -1.75 -19.23
CA ASN A 489 13.36 -1.67 -18.88
C ASN A 489 13.10 -1.40 -17.40
N LEU A 490 13.94 -0.59 -16.75
CA LEU A 490 13.74 -0.12 -15.38
C LEU A 490 13.11 1.27 -15.40
N GLN A 491 12.22 1.53 -14.45
CA GLN A 491 11.65 2.87 -14.28
C GLN A 491 12.69 3.81 -13.65
N VAL A 492 13.15 4.80 -14.42
CA VAL A 492 14.16 5.79 -14.00
C VAL A 492 13.81 6.45 -12.67
N ARG A 493 12.56 6.89 -12.49
CA ARG A 493 12.11 7.54 -11.26
C ARG A 493 12.19 6.62 -10.05
N GLY A 494 11.81 5.35 -10.20
CA GLY A 494 11.95 4.35 -9.15
C GLY A 494 13.41 4.23 -8.70
N MET A 495 14.34 4.15 -9.65
CA MET A 495 15.77 4.05 -9.36
C MET A 495 16.34 5.33 -8.68
N LEU A 496 15.91 6.52 -9.11
CA LEU A 496 16.28 7.78 -8.44
C LEU A 496 15.75 7.83 -7.00
N PHE A 497 14.50 7.44 -6.79
CA PHE A 497 13.92 7.34 -5.46
C PHE A 497 14.68 6.35 -4.58
N VAL A 498 15.08 5.17 -5.10
CA VAL A 498 15.94 4.23 -4.38
C VAL A 498 17.25 4.89 -3.95
N LYS A 499 17.90 5.65 -4.83
CA LYS A 499 19.16 6.35 -4.52
C LYS A 499 18.97 7.32 -3.35
N ASP A 500 17.88 8.07 -3.35
CA ASP A 500 17.56 9.04 -2.29
C ASP A 500 17.22 8.34 -0.97
N VAL A 501 16.38 7.30 -0.99
CA VAL A 501 16.06 6.48 0.18
C VAL A 501 17.32 5.86 0.77
N ARG A 502 18.18 5.27 -0.06
CA ARG A 502 19.44 4.66 0.37
C ARG A 502 20.35 5.67 1.07
N LYS A 503 20.51 6.88 0.48
CA LYS A 503 21.32 7.97 1.06
C LYS A 503 20.79 8.41 2.42
N GLN A 504 19.48 8.48 2.59
CA GLN A 504 18.88 8.92 3.85
C GLN A 504 18.93 7.85 4.92
N LEU A 505 18.63 6.59 4.58
CA LEU A 505 18.81 5.47 5.49
C LEU A 505 20.26 5.37 5.95
N SER A 506 21.24 5.59 5.07
CA SER A 506 22.64 5.64 5.49
C SER A 506 22.91 6.78 6.47
N GLN A 507 22.34 7.96 6.26
CA GLN A 507 22.49 9.09 7.19
C GLN A 507 21.84 8.81 8.55
N ILE A 508 20.67 8.18 8.59
CA ILE A 508 19.98 7.80 9.82
C ILE A 508 20.80 6.77 10.59
N MET A 509 21.29 5.73 9.90
CA MET A 509 22.16 4.71 10.49
C MET A 509 23.47 5.31 11.04
N LEU A 510 24.08 6.27 10.32
CA LEU A 510 25.27 7.00 10.78
C LEU A 510 25.01 7.80 12.06
N ARG A 511 23.86 8.50 12.16
CA ARG A 511 23.50 9.28 13.36
C ARG A 511 23.21 8.40 14.57
N SER A 512 22.61 7.24 14.33
CA SER A 512 22.17 6.33 15.40
C SER A 512 23.33 5.56 16.02
N ALA A 513 24.46 5.44 15.33
CA ALA A 513 25.64 4.77 15.84
C ALA A 513 26.63 5.74 16.48
N LYS A 514 26.96 5.48 17.75
CA LYS A 514 28.07 6.10 18.44
C LYS A 514 29.39 5.64 17.79
N GLU A 515 30.10 6.59 17.15
CA GLU A 515 31.54 6.61 16.82
C GLU A 515 32.17 5.58 15.84
N SER A 516 31.56 4.43 15.49
CA SER A 516 32.30 3.36 14.78
C SER A 516 32.00 3.14 13.28
N LEU A 517 31.21 4.01 12.63
CA LEU A 517 30.59 3.68 11.33
C LEU A 517 31.28 4.22 10.05
N GLU A 518 32.17 5.21 10.15
CA GLU A 518 32.84 5.82 8.97
C GLU A 518 33.60 4.80 8.10
N VAL A 519 34.11 3.74 8.71
CA VAL A 519 34.99 2.77 8.05
C VAL A 519 34.22 1.73 7.21
N GLN A 520 32.90 1.55 7.43
CA GLN A 520 32.13 0.49 6.74
C GLN A 520 31.27 0.99 5.57
N THR A 521 30.79 2.24 5.60
CA THR A 521 29.96 2.80 4.50
C THR A 521 30.79 3.06 3.23
N MET A 522 32.12 3.19 3.39
CA MET A 522 33.09 3.54 2.33
C MET A 522 33.92 2.33 1.84
N LYS A 523 33.67 1.10 2.33
CA LYS A 523 34.40 -0.07 1.82
C LYS A 523 34.07 -0.30 0.34
N ARG A 524 35.13 -0.40 -0.47
CA ARG A 524 35.07 -0.72 -1.90
C ARG A 524 34.11 -1.88 -2.13
N TRP A 525 33.23 -1.72 -3.12
CA TRP A 525 32.35 -2.76 -3.63
C TRP A 525 33.21 -3.89 -4.22
N ARG A 526 33.61 -4.82 -3.37
CA ARG A 526 34.29 -6.05 -3.76
C ARG A 526 33.30 -7.16 -3.53
N THR A 527 32.81 -7.75 -4.61
CA THR A 527 31.96 -8.93 -4.63
C THR A 527 32.63 -10.07 -3.87
N ASN A 528 32.31 -10.17 -2.58
CA ASN A 528 32.72 -11.28 -1.75
C ASN A 528 31.50 -12.15 -1.50
N GLU A 529 31.60 -13.45 -1.80
CA GLU A 529 30.60 -14.47 -1.46
C GLU A 529 30.17 -14.39 0.01
N GLN A 530 31.10 -13.98 0.88
CA GLN A 530 30.86 -13.72 2.29
C GLN A 530 29.86 -12.58 2.56
N GLU A 531 29.86 -11.51 1.76
CA GLU A 531 28.92 -10.39 1.94
C GLU A 531 27.50 -10.81 1.59
N TYR A 532 27.32 -11.59 0.51
CA TYR A 532 26.02 -12.17 0.17
C TYR A 532 25.57 -13.17 1.24
N LYS A 533 26.47 -13.98 1.79
CA LYS A 533 26.16 -14.87 2.92
C LYS A 533 25.66 -14.07 4.13
N ASN A 534 26.37 -13.01 4.50
CA ASN A 534 26.02 -12.15 5.64
C ASN A 534 24.68 -11.42 5.41
N LEU A 535 24.43 -10.92 4.18
CA LEU A 535 23.16 -10.30 3.82
C LEU A 535 22.00 -11.29 3.91
N ARG A 536 22.15 -12.52 3.38
CA ARG A 536 21.12 -13.57 3.46
C ARG A 536 20.83 -13.99 4.89
N LYS A 537 21.87 -14.09 5.74
CA LYS A 537 21.71 -14.30 7.18
C LYS A 537 20.92 -13.15 7.82
N SER A 538 21.25 -11.90 7.49
CA SER A 538 20.57 -10.72 8.03
C SER A 538 19.10 -10.67 7.61
N LEU A 539 18.80 -11.03 6.36
CA LEU A 539 17.43 -11.19 5.87
C LEU A 539 16.68 -12.30 6.62
N CYS A 540 17.32 -13.46 6.85
CA CYS A 540 16.73 -14.55 7.62
C CYS A 540 16.30 -14.11 9.02
N VAL A 541 17.14 -13.32 9.70
CA VAL A 541 16.85 -12.78 11.04
C VAL A 541 15.77 -11.69 10.99
N GLY A 542 15.84 -10.78 10.02
CA GLY A 542 14.86 -9.71 9.88
C GLY A 542 13.46 -10.19 9.51
N TYR A 543 13.38 -11.24 8.70
CA TYR A 543 12.14 -11.85 8.21
C TYR A 543 11.88 -13.18 8.92
N ALA A 544 12.13 -13.25 10.23
CA ALA A 544 12.03 -14.49 11.01
C ALA A 544 10.62 -15.13 10.96
N ASN A 545 9.57 -14.33 10.77
CA ASN A 545 8.19 -14.80 10.59
C ASN A 545 7.85 -15.22 9.14
N GLN A 546 8.76 -15.00 8.19
CA GLN A 546 8.53 -15.15 6.75
C GLN A 546 9.54 -16.13 6.13
N LEU A 547 9.62 -17.31 6.75
CA LEU A 547 10.45 -18.43 6.31
C LEU A 547 9.58 -19.56 5.75
N ALA A 548 10.13 -20.33 4.82
CA ALA A 548 9.48 -21.50 4.27
C ALA A 548 10.48 -22.64 4.02
N GLU A 549 10.00 -23.87 4.22
CA GLU A 549 10.74 -25.12 4.01
C GLU A 549 10.21 -25.82 2.77
N ARG A 550 11.11 -26.31 1.92
CA ARG A 550 10.76 -27.03 0.71
C ARG A 550 10.23 -28.41 1.06
N MET A 551 9.18 -28.83 0.37
CA MET A 551 8.59 -30.13 0.59
C MET A 551 9.38 -31.24 -0.11
N LEU A 552 9.52 -32.39 0.55
CA LEU A 552 10.40 -33.51 0.14
C LEU A 552 10.22 -34.02 -1.31
N ARG A 553 9.01 -33.91 -1.87
CA ARG A 553 8.65 -34.53 -3.17
C ARG A 553 8.11 -33.55 -4.22
N HIS A 554 8.20 -32.24 -3.96
CA HIS A 554 7.78 -31.23 -4.94
C HIS A 554 8.47 -29.90 -4.68
N ASN A 555 8.59 -29.08 -5.72
CA ASN A 555 9.14 -27.72 -5.64
C ASN A 555 8.17 -26.71 -5.00
N GLY A 556 7.20 -27.19 -4.22
CA GLY A 556 6.39 -26.37 -3.34
C GLY A 556 7.04 -26.25 -1.97
N TYR A 557 6.59 -25.25 -1.23
CA TYR A 557 7.10 -24.91 0.08
C TYR A 557 5.99 -24.93 1.11
N GLN A 558 6.38 -25.17 2.34
CA GLN A 558 5.54 -25.08 3.52
C GLN A 558 6.05 -23.93 4.39
N THR A 559 5.20 -22.96 4.70
CA THR A 559 5.60 -21.83 5.56
C THR A 559 5.88 -22.30 6.99
N LEU A 560 6.90 -21.69 7.61
CA LEU A 560 7.34 -21.96 8.97
C LEU A 560 6.72 -20.99 10.01
N GLY A 561 5.76 -20.15 9.60
CA GLY A 561 5.08 -19.20 10.48
C GLY A 561 4.07 -19.85 11.44
N PHE A 562 3.29 -19.03 12.15
CA PHE A 562 2.34 -19.50 13.18
C PHE A 562 1.31 -20.50 12.66
N LYS A 563 0.90 -20.33 11.40
CA LYS A 563 0.03 -21.26 10.69
C LYS A 563 0.70 -21.68 9.40
N SER A 564 1.06 -22.95 9.33
CA SER A 564 1.76 -23.52 8.20
C SER A 564 0.85 -23.66 6.98
N GLN A 565 1.35 -23.26 5.80
CA GLN A 565 0.60 -23.25 4.55
C GLN A 565 1.45 -23.72 3.38
N LEU A 566 0.80 -24.38 2.42
CA LEU A 566 1.39 -24.74 1.15
C LEU A 566 1.45 -23.50 0.23
N VAL A 567 2.66 -23.18 -0.20
CA VAL A 567 2.96 -21.99 -1.00
C VAL A 567 3.94 -22.35 -2.12
N GLN A 568 3.99 -21.52 -3.16
CA GLN A 568 4.93 -21.69 -4.28
C GLN A 568 5.78 -20.44 -4.45
N VAL A 569 6.98 -20.59 -5.01
CA VAL A 569 7.79 -19.44 -5.44
C VAL A 569 7.07 -18.77 -6.61
N HIS A 570 6.91 -17.44 -6.57
CA HIS A 570 6.27 -16.71 -7.64
C HIS A 570 7.07 -16.84 -8.96
N PRO A 571 6.43 -17.00 -10.14
CA PRO A 571 7.14 -17.20 -11.40
C PRO A 571 8.06 -16.05 -11.84
N SER A 572 7.99 -14.89 -11.19
CA SER A 572 8.90 -13.76 -11.45
C SER A 572 10.25 -13.88 -10.74
N SER A 573 10.41 -14.84 -9.82
CA SER A 573 11.64 -15.01 -9.06
C SER A 573 12.78 -15.53 -9.94
N VAL A 574 14.00 -15.11 -9.63
CA VAL A 574 15.23 -15.62 -10.27
C VAL A 574 15.85 -16.80 -9.52
N LEU A 575 15.19 -17.31 -8.48
CA LEU A 575 15.67 -18.46 -7.72
C LEU A 575 15.86 -19.67 -8.65
N LYS A 576 17.09 -20.19 -8.71
CA LYS A 576 17.42 -21.32 -9.58
C LYS A 576 17.31 -22.64 -8.82
N THR A 577 17.02 -23.69 -9.58
CA THR A 577 17.20 -25.06 -9.12
C THR A 577 18.68 -25.42 -9.17
N ASP A 578 19.10 -26.33 -8.29
CA ASP A 578 20.40 -26.99 -8.38
C ASP A 578 20.47 -27.95 -9.60
N ASP A 579 21.61 -28.64 -9.74
CA ASP A 579 21.87 -29.57 -10.83
C ASP A 579 20.88 -30.76 -10.87
N ASP A 580 20.26 -31.08 -9.72
CA ASP A 580 19.24 -32.12 -9.57
C ASP A 580 17.82 -31.59 -9.86
N GLY A 581 17.67 -30.33 -10.26
CA GLY A 581 16.37 -29.70 -10.54
C GLY A 581 15.58 -29.33 -9.28
N MET A 582 16.24 -29.28 -8.13
CA MET A 582 15.64 -29.02 -6.82
C MET A 582 15.88 -27.57 -6.38
N LEU A 583 14.83 -26.95 -5.85
CA LEU A 583 14.96 -25.62 -5.22
C LEU A 583 15.64 -25.74 -3.83
N PRO A 584 16.16 -24.64 -3.27
CA PRO A 584 16.74 -24.63 -1.93
C PRO A 584 15.80 -25.18 -0.84
N ASN A 585 16.36 -25.84 0.17
CA ASN A 585 15.53 -26.43 1.24
C ASN A 585 14.85 -25.38 2.13
N TYR A 586 15.50 -24.25 2.38
CA TYR A 586 14.93 -23.16 3.16
C TYR A 586 15.03 -21.85 2.40
N VAL A 587 13.96 -21.07 2.46
CA VAL A 587 13.91 -19.74 1.86
C VAL A 587 13.30 -18.73 2.81
N VAL A 588 13.72 -17.48 2.63
CA VAL A 588 13.06 -16.30 3.19
C VAL A 588 12.30 -15.59 2.07
N TYR A 589 11.14 -15.01 2.39
CA TYR A 589 10.32 -14.25 1.44
C TYR A 589 9.91 -12.89 1.99
N HIS A 590 9.76 -11.90 1.11
CA HIS A 590 9.36 -10.54 1.52
C HIS A 590 7.85 -10.43 1.73
N GLU A 591 7.07 -11.02 0.83
CA GLU A 591 5.60 -10.98 0.87
C GLU A 591 5.00 -12.32 0.47
N LEU A 592 3.88 -12.66 1.11
CA LEU A 592 3.05 -13.79 0.72
C LEU A 592 1.74 -13.25 0.12
N ILE A 593 1.53 -13.55 -1.16
CA ILE A 593 0.39 -13.05 -1.92
C ILE A 593 -0.62 -14.16 -2.17
N ALA A 594 -1.87 -13.92 -1.77
CA ALA A 594 -2.99 -14.77 -2.10
C ALA A 594 -3.50 -14.46 -3.52
N THR A 595 -3.50 -15.47 -4.39
CA THR A 595 -4.16 -15.43 -5.72
C THR A 595 -5.02 -16.69 -5.88
N SER A 596 -5.11 -17.28 -7.09
CA SER A 596 -5.65 -18.64 -7.25
C SER A 596 -4.80 -19.70 -6.52
N ARG A 597 -3.50 -19.41 -6.33
CA ARG A 597 -2.59 -20.15 -5.46
C ARG A 597 -1.78 -19.15 -4.61
N PRO A 598 -1.40 -19.51 -3.38
CA PRO A 598 -0.49 -18.68 -2.58
C PRO A 598 0.91 -18.65 -3.19
N TYR A 599 1.46 -17.46 -3.37
CA TYR A 599 2.80 -17.26 -3.92
C TYR A 599 3.69 -16.42 -2.99
N MET A 600 4.93 -16.88 -2.79
CA MET A 600 5.99 -16.11 -2.15
C MET A 600 6.65 -15.19 -3.17
N ARG A 601 6.80 -13.90 -2.85
CA ARG A 601 7.52 -12.89 -3.65
C ARG A 601 8.77 -12.40 -2.95
N ASN A 602 9.74 -12.02 -3.78
CA ASN A 602 11.11 -11.68 -3.41
C ASN A 602 11.70 -12.75 -2.50
N VAL A 603 12.09 -13.87 -3.10
CA VAL A 603 12.53 -15.07 -2.38
C VAL A 603 14.05 -15.13 -2.36
N CYS A 604 14.65 -15.57 -1.25
CA CYS A 604 16.08 -15.80 -1.17
C CYS A 604 16.42 -17.07 -0.39
N ALA A 605 17.44 -17.80 -0.85
CA ALA A 605 17.91 -19.03 -0.23
C ALA A 605 18.61 -18.77 1.10
N VAL A 606 18.24 -19.50 2.15
CA VAL A 606 18.84 -19.41 3.49
C VAL A 606 19.33 -20.77 3.99
N GLU A 607 20.28 -20.75 4.92
CA GLU A 607 20.88 -21.97 5.48
C GLU A 607 20.10 -22.44 6.73
N MET A 608 19.98 -23.76 6.90
CA MET A 608 19.31 -24.38 8.06
C MET A 608 19.89 -23.91 9.40
N SER A 609 21.20 -23.68 9.47
CA SER A 609 21.89 -23.19 10.67
C SER A 609 21.37 -21.83 11.16
N TRP A 610 20.85 -20.99 10.27
CA TRP A 610 20.28 -19.68 10.60
C TRP A 610 18.80 -19.78 10.96
N VAL A 611 18.10 -20.76 10.39
CA VAL A 611 16.66 -20.99 10.58
C VAL A 611 16.37 -21.71 11.91
N LEU A 612 17.24 -22.64 12.33
CA LEU A 612 17.05 -23.43 13.55
C LEU A 612 16.80 -22.62 14.83
N PRO A 613 17.55 -21.53 15.12
CA PRO A 613 17.26 -20.68 16.28
C PRO A 613 15.85 -20.07 16.24
N ILE A 614 15.37 -19.71 15.06
CA ILE A 614 14.05 -19.10 14.84
C ILE A 614 12.94 -20.13 15.07
N ILE A 615 13.10 -21.36 14.56
CA ILE A 615 12.18 -22.47 14.81
C ILE A 615 12.05 -22.74 16.31
N ARG A 616 13.16 -22.80 17.05
CA ARG A 616 13.13 -23.00 18.51
C ARG A 616 12.38 -21.87 19.23
N LYS A 617 12.48 -20.64 18.73
CA LYS A 617 11.78 -19.48 19.29
C LYS A 617 10.28 -19.54 19.01
N LEU A 618 9.89 -20.00 17.82
CA LEU A 618 8.49 -20.29 17.48
C LEU A 618 7.88 -21.36 18.39
N GLU A 619 8.61 -22.45 18.67
CA GLU A 619 8.17 -23.53 19.55
C GLU A 619 7.96 -23.08 21.00
N ASN A 620 8.78 -22.13 21.48
CA ASN A 620 8.71 -21.59 22.84
C ASN A 620 7.78 -20.38 23.00
N LEU A 621 7.07 -19.98 21.94
CA LEU A 621 6.23 -18.79 21.95
C LEU A 621 5.01 -18.99 22.87
N ASN A 622 4.83 -18.08 23.84
CA ASN A 622 3.67 -18.08 24.74
C ASN A 622 2.88 -16.77 24.64
N ILE A 623 1.74 -16.83 23.94
CA ILE A 623 0.91 -15.64 23.68
C ILE A 623 0.26 -15.06 24.95
N LYS A 624 -0.04 -15.91 25.94
CA LYS A 624 -0.56 -15.46 27.24
C LYS A 624 0.47 -14.59 27.93
N LYS A 625 1.75 -14.99 27.91
CA LYS A 625 2.84 -14.21 28.52
C LYS A 625 3.05 -12.88 27.79
N LEU A 626 3.07 -12.90 26.45
CA LEU A 626 3.23 -11.71 25.61
C LEU A 626 2.12 -10.66 25.78
N SER A 627 0.92 -11.10 26.15
CA SER A 627 -0.25 -10.23 26.34
C SER A 627 -0.52 -9.86 27.80
N GLY A 628 0.33 -10.29 28.73
CA GLY A 628 0.10 -10.10 30.17
C GLY A 628 -1.12 -10.87 30.71
N GLY A 629 -1.43 -12.03 30.12
CA GLY A 629 -2.49 -12.95 30.53
C GLY A 629 -3.89 -12.62 29.98
N ARG A 630 -3.98 -11.74 28.98
CA ARG A 630 -5.27 -11.19 28.51
C ARG A 630 -5.89 -11.92 27.35
N PHE A 631 -5.10 -12.56 26.51
CA PHE A 631 -5.61 -13.44 25.47
C PHE A 631 -5.65 -14.88 25.98
N SER A 632 -6.82 -15.52 25.93
CA SER A 632 -6.95 -16.96 26.18
C SER A 632 -6.43 -17.73 24.96
N GLU A 633 -5.73 -18.84 25.17
CA GLU A 633 -5.50 -19.79 24.07
C GLU A 633 -6.87 -20.25 23.54
N PRO A 634 -7.04 -20.45 22.22
CA PRO A 634 -8.13 -21.28 21.77
C PRO A 634 -8.01 -22.61 22.50
N GLU A 635 -9.05 -23.00 23.23
CA GLU A 635 -9.14 -24.34 23.79
C GLU A 635 -8.78 -25.32 22.68
N LYS A 636 -7.73 -26.11 22.86
CA LYS A 636 -7.62 -27.36 22.12
C LYS A 636 -8.93 -28.07 22.41
N VAL A 637 -9.79 -28.21 21.41
CA VAL A 637 -10.99 -29.02 21.51
C VAL A 637 -10.51 -30.44 21.80
N SER A 638 -10.39 -30.75 23.09
CA SER A 638 -10.36 -32.12 23.55
C SER A 638 -11.76 -32.64 23.29
N GLU A 639 -11.87 -33.64 22.40
CA GLU A 639 -13.06 -34.46 22.29
C GLU A 639 -13.33 -35.06 23.68
N VAL A 640 -14.22 -34.41 24.43
CA VAL A 640 -14.75 -34.94 25.69
C VAL A 640 -15.93 -35.81 25.30
N GLU A 641 -15.66 -37.11 25.21
CA GLU A 641 -16.67 -38.15 25.20
C GLU A 641 -17.48 -38.06 26.50
N ASN A 642 -18.69 -37.50 26.42
CA ASN A 642 -19.70 -37.69 27.45
C ASN A 642 -20.40 -39.04 27.23
N SER A 643 -19.92 -40.05 27.94
CA SER A 643 -20.63 -41.31 28.11
C SER A 643 -21.73 -41.16 29.17
N SER A 644 -22.98 -41.27 28.74
CA SER A 644 -24.06 -41.73 29.63
C SER A 644 -24.53 -43.08 29.08
N SER A 645 -24.39 -44.09 29.93
CA SER A 645 -24.60 -45.49 29.64
C SER A 645 -26.07 -45.88 29.87
N THR A 646 -26.61 -46.68 28.96
CA THR A 646 -27.57 -47.74 29.32
C THR A 646 -27.59 -48.82 28.23
N THR A 647 -26.93 -49.94 28.55
CA THR A 647 -27.26 -51.35 28.21
C THR A 647 -27.49 -51.68 26.72
N THR A 648 -26.69 -52.53 26.06
CA THR A 648 -26.63 -53.98 26.29
C THR A 648 -25.46 -54.60 25.52
N SER A 649 -24.80 -55.58 26.13
CA SER A 649 -23.67 -56.39 25.66
C SER A 649 -23.84 -57.07 24.30
N ILE A 650 -22.77 -57.15 23.49
CA ILE A 650 -22.26 -58.38 22.81
C ILE A 650 -20.86 -58.09 22.20
N SER A 651 -20.04 -59.14 22.15
CA SER A 651 -18.59 -59.27 21.96
C SER A 651 -17.96 -58.81 20.63
N LEU A 652 -16.66 -58.49 20.73
CA LEU A 652 -15.65 -58.23 19.70
C LEU A 652 -15.65 -59.20 18.50
N ALA A 653 -15.60 -58.64 17.28
CA ALA A 653 -14.95 -59.23 16.10
C ALA A 653 -14.42 -58.13 15.16
N GLN A 654 -13.16 -58.24 14.77
CA GLN A 654 -12.46 -57.37 13.81
C GLN A 654 -13.06 -57.48 12.40
N LEU A 655 -13.10 -56.38 11.64
CA LEU A 655 -13.40 -56.38 10.19
C LEU A 655 -12.26 -55.71 9.39
N PRO A 656 -11.92 -56.21 8.17
CA PRO A 656 -10.69 -55.88 7.46
C PRO A 656 -10.82 -54.67 6.51
N ASP A 657 -9.67 -54.05 6.22
CA ASP A 657 -9.46 -52.89 5.35
C ASP A 657 -9.72 -53.23 3.87
N ASP A 658 -10.86 -52.77 3.35
CA ASP A 658 -11.36 -53.09 2.01
C ASP A 658 -10.89 -52.06 0.97
N ARG A 659 -9.63 -52.21 0.57
CA ARG A 659 -8.95 -51.37 -0.42
C ARG A 659 -9.23 -51.81 -1.86
N ASP A 660 -9.51 -53.09 -2.06
CA ASP A 660 -9.72 -53.69 -3.39
C ASP A 660 -11.10 -53.34 -3.97
N ASN A 661 -12.15 -53.25 -3.14
CA ASN A 661 -13.47 -52.83 -3.62
C ASN A 661 -13.50 -51.35 -4.08
N LYS A 662 -12.66 -50.49 -3.48
CA LYS A 662 -12.53 -49.09 -3.92
C LYS A 662 -11.84 -48.98 -5.28
N ILE A 663 -10.88 -49.87 -5.57
CA ILE A 663 -10.17 -49.90 -6.86
C ILE A 663 -11.10 -50.44 -7.96
N GLN A 664 -11.90 -51.47 -7.66
CA GLN A 664 -12.89 -52.03 -8.58
C GLN A 664 -13.95 -50.97 -8.97
N ALA A 665 -14.50 -50.24 -8.01
CA ALA A 665 -15.50 -49.19 -8.23
C ALA A 665 -14.96 -48.00 -9.05
N ALA A 666 -13.67 -47.66 -8.91
CA ALA A 666 -13.03 -46.63 -9.72
C ALA A 666 -12.84 -47.08 -11.18
N ARG A 667 -12.56 -48.37 -11.40
CA ARG A 667 -12.36 -48.96 -12.72
C ARG A 667 -13.66 -49.06 -13.51
N GLU A 668 -14.77 -49.42 -12.86
CA GLU A 668 -16.10 -49.44 -13.47
C GLU A 668 -16.59 -48.04 -13.89
N ARG A 669 -16.36 -47.03 -13.04
CA ARG A 669 -16.68 -45.62 -13.38
C ARG A 669 -15.86 -45.10 -14.58
N PHE A 670 -14.62 -45.56 -14.73
CA PHE A 670 -13.78 -45.20 -15.87
C PHE A 670 -14.27 -45.86 -17.17
N LEU A 671 -14.65 -47.14 -17.12
CA LEU A 671 -15.17 -47.87 -18.28
C LEU A 671 -16.54 -47.33 -18.74
N ALA A 672 -17.42 -46.97 -17.81
CA ALA A 672 -18.72 -46.37 -18.12
C ALA A 672 -18.62 -44.99 -18.80
N ARG A 673 -17.53 -44.24 -18.58
CA ARG A 673 -17.28 -42.96 -19.28
C ARG A 673 -16.75 -43.14 -20.70
N LYS A 674 -16.16 -44.30 -21.02
CA LYS A 674 -15.57 -44.59 -22.32
C LYS A 674 -16.59 -45.16 -23.32
N SER A 675 -17.73 -45.66 -22.86
CA SER A 675 -18.82 -46.18 -23.70
C SER A 675 -19.83 -45.13 -24.16
N ILE A 676 -19.62 -43.84 -23.86
CA ILE A 676 -20.49 -42.72 -24.29
C ILE A 676 -19.71 -41.77 -25.22
N LYS A 677 -18.81 -42.30 -26.05
CA LYS A 677 -18.19 -41.58 -27.17
C LYS A 677 -18.24 -42.38 -28.45
#